data_AF-A0A7K0ZVS6-F1
#
_entry.id   AF-A0A7K0ZVS6-F1
#
_cell.length_a   1.000
_cell.length_b   1.000
_cell.length_c   1.000
_cell.angle_alpha   90.00
_cell.angle_beta   90.00
_cell.angle_gamma   90.00
#
_symmetry.space_group_name_H-M   'P 1'
#
loop_
_entity.id
_entity.type
_entity.pdbx_description
1 polymer ?
#
loop_
_entity_poly.entity_id
_entity_poly.type
_entity_poly.pdbx_seq_one_letter_code
_entity_poly.pdbx_strand_id
1 'polypeptide(L)'
;MKAAALLEVVDVRRVTPAQWRSAAIWGAALLAAKPLLVVLGAILDLRVETPMPIVLLGVIVGMTYGLLSVGLVLIYRTNKIINFAHGQIGAFGAAVFGLCAVKWHIPYWVAFPIALAVGGLTASATEVAVVRRLRNAPKIMSVVATLGAGQVLLAVGLLINLQSSLGGSYPSPVGLPVFRVGPLLVTEAYSGMLILSPVLVIAIAVFLRTSRYGLAMRAAAANPEAARMAGIYSGRMSGLVWALAGVLTTFSAILTQPTQGFLIGDAFGPGLLLRALVGAVLARMQSLPQAFAAGIALGVGEQVLLWNYPSSGLLQVSMFAIILIALLAQRQRLGRDEDKGAWASVQSMKPVPAALRSIWLVRNLGIITAVLVGTGLMLTPLVIDNSNSVRVITILCFAMVGLSVAVLTGLAGQLTLGQFAIASLGAFISYAVATRTGNYPLAFVYGGVGSGLLAVVLGLPALRLRGMILTVTTLSFALMTPEWLIPRLIGEGVQPGRPILPGGHALDTGREYLWFTVVVFALVCLLAHNVRSSGLGRLMVAVRDNEDNARAFTVRSARVKVQGFFVAGFIAGIGGATYGHALSVVGPSSFPSGSSIDVVVMSVIGGVTTLAGPLLGALLVIGIPTFVPLGSVGLVATYAGQLLILLYLPGGLASLVEGLRDRLVRRIALRKGIDVEAAYAAETADTAALTPRPATLTARRREPVSSAGAGQVLLEARHLSKSFGGVHAVRDVSFSVARGETVGLIGPNGAGKTTTFELLGGFTRHDEGRVLFSGRDVSRTSPEGRAQLGLIRSFQDAALFPTMTVTESVMLGLERTKPTSFWLSMTGYSRPDRAKQAAARELVGYMGLDRYRAKQIRELSTGTRRITELACLIALEPTFLLLDEPSSGIAQRETEALGGVLANLKRELGLTLLVIEHDIPLITSISDRIVAMADGEVIATGTPDQVMADAAVVTAYLGGDVRTIERSDRREPVAVS
;
A
#
# COMPACT_ATOMS: atom_id res chain seq x y z
N MET A 1 26.44 16.91 53.43
CA MET A 1 25.12 16.93 54.11
C MET A 1 24.09 17.87 53.42
N LYS A 2 24.04 17.87 52.07
CA LYS A 2 22.98 18.51 51.25
C LYS A 2 22.76 17.67 49.98
N ALA A 3 22.38 16.40 50.17
CA ALA A 3 21.98 15.48 49.08
C ALA A 3 20.62 14.79 49.37
N ALA A 4 20.03 15.03 50.54
CA ALA A 4 18.74 14.46 50.94
C ALA A 4 17.52 15.31 50.51
N ALA A 5 17.72 16.57 50.07
CA ALA A 5 16.62 17.50 49.78
C ALA A 5 16.11 17.47 48.33
N LEU A 6 16.68 16.64 47.43
CA LEU A 6 16.22 16.51 46.04
C LEU A 6 15.36 15.25 45.79
N LEU A 7 15.11 14.44 46.82
CA LEU A 7 14.29 13.23 46.74
C LEU A 7 12.81 13.42 47.13
N GLU A 8 12.40 14.64 47.51
CA GLU A 8 11.06 14.91 48.05
C GLU A 8 10.03 15.50 47.06
N VAL A 9 10.28 15.43 45.74
CA VAL A 9 9.32 15.90 44.71
C VAL A 9 8.65 14.76 43.93
N VAL A 10 8.95 13.50 44.26
CA VAL A 10 8.19 12.35 43.72
C VAL A 10 7.26 11.85 44.80
N ASP A 11 6.04 12.34 44.81
CA ASP A 11 4.95 11.79 45.61
C ASP A 11 4.65 10.35 45.15
N VAL A 12 5.29 9.38 45.81
CA VAL A 12 5.25 7.93 45.52
C VAL A 12 3.85 7.33 45.74
N ARG A 13 2.89 8.11 46.28
CA ARG A 13 1.52 7.61 46.58
C ARG A 13 0.58 7.52 45.37
N ARG A 14 1.04 7.82 44.14
CA ARG A 14 0.27 7.61 42.89
C ARG A 14 0.93 6.68 41.87
N VAL A 15 1.70 5.70 42.33
CA VAL A 15 2.18 4.60 41.47
C VAL A 15 1.12 3.50 41.44
N THR A 16 0.43 3.32 40.31
CA THR A 16 -0.55 2.25 40.15
C THR A 16 0.11 0.87 40.10
N PRO A 17 -0.54 -0.21 40.60
CA PRO A 17 -0.04 -1.59 40.57
C PRO A 17 0.35 -2.09 39.16
N ALA A 18 -0.11 -1.42 38.10
CA ALA A 18 0.26 -1.69 36.72
C ALA A 18 1.74 -1.38 36.39
N GLN A 19 2.41 -0.51 37.15
CA GLN A 19 3.80 -0.11 36.89
C GLN A 19 4.81 -1.14 37.41
N TRP A 20 4.57 -1.75 38.57
CA TRP A 20 5.36 -2.89 39.05
C TRP A 20 5.21 -4.13 38.16
N ARG A 21 4.04 -4.33 37.55
CA ARG A 21 3.86 -5.33 36.50
C ARG A 21 4.81 -5.10 35.34
N SER A 22 5.10 -3.86 34.93
CA SER A 22 5.98 -3.61 33.79
C SER A 22 7.45 -3.97 34.07
N ALA A 23 8.00 -3.66 35.25
CA ALA A 23 9.35 -4.08 35.64
C ALA A 23 9.47 -5.61 35.81
N ALA A 24 8.45 -6.25 36.40
CA ALA A 24 8.36 -7.70 36.50
C ALA A 24 8.20 -8.37 35.13
N ILE A 25 7.49 -7.74 34.18
CA ILE A 25 7.39 -8.21 32.78
C ILE A 25 8.75 -8.14 32.07
N TRP A 26 9.61 -7.16 32.37
CA TRP A 26 10.95 -7.06 31.80
C TRP A 26 11.91 -8.14 32.34
N GLY A 27 11.87 -8.43 33.64
CA GLY A 27 12.58 -9.57 34.23
C GLY A 27 12.03 -10.92 33.75
N ALA A 28 10.71 -11.03 33.60
CA ALA A 28 10.04 -12.21 33.07
C ALA A 28 10.31 -12.42 31.57
N ALA A 29 10.49 -11.36 30.76
CA ALA A 29 10.89 -11.48 29.36
C ALA A 29 12.33 -12.01 29.21
N LEU A 30 13.23 -11.61 30.12
CA LEU A 30 14.58 -12.16 30.24
C LEU A 30 14.56 -13.65 30.63
N LEU A 31 13.66 -14.05 31.53
CA LEU A 31 13.49 -15.45 31.95
C LEU A 31 12.70 -16.30 30.94
N ALA A 32 11.79 -15.70 30.17
CA ALA A 32 10.96 -16.36 29.16
C ALA A 32 11.69 -16.63 27.83
N ALA A 33 12.86 -16.04 27.61
CA ALA A 33 13.67 -16.29 26.42
C ALA A 33 14.09 -17.77 26.31
N LYS A 34 14.42 -18.41 27.44
CA LYS A 34 14.86 -19.81 27.48
C LYS A 34 13.76 -20.81 27.06
N PRO A 35 12.53 -20.79 27.63
CA PRO A 35 11.47 -21.68 27.20
C PRO A 35 10.99 -21.40 25.76
N LEU A 36 10.98 -20.13 25.31
CA LEU A 36 10.61 -19.79 23.94
C LEU A 36 11.59 -20.38 22.90
N LEU A 37 12.89 -20.35 23.21
CA LEU A 37 13.95 -20.93 22.37
C LEU A 37 13.95 -22.46 22.39
N VAL A 38 13.61 -23.07 23.54
CA VAL A 38 13.42 -24.53 23.64
C VAL A 38 12.21 -24.97 22.81
N VAL A 39 11.11 -24.21 22.82
CA VAL A 39 9.93 -24.48 21.98
C VAL A 39 10.27 -24.31 20.49
N LEU A 40 11.06 -23.31 20.11
CA LEU A 40 11.52 -23.13 18.73
C LEU A 40 12.47 -24.24 18.28
N GLY A 41 13.37 -24.71 19.16
CA GLY A 41 14.23 -25.87 18.94
C GLY A 41 13.44 -27.17 18.78
N ALA A 42 12.37 -27.34 19.57
CA ALA A 42 11.46 -28.48 19.45
C ALA A 42 10.61 -28.45 18.17
N ILE A 43 10.24 -27.27 17.67
CA ILE A 43 9.52 -27.11 16.38
C ILE A 43 10.43 -27.42 15.18
N LEU A 44 11.74 -27.22 15.32
CA LEU A 44 12.72 -27.39 14.23
C LEU A 44 13.57 -28.66 14.35
N ASP A 45 13.35 -29.47 15.38
CA ASP A 45 14.11 -30.70 15.68
C ASP A 45 15.63 -30.45 15.82
N LEU A 46 15.99 -29.30 16.38
CA LEU A 46 17.37 -28.84 16.56
C LEU A 46 17.80 -28.99 18.02
N ARG A 47 18.96 -29.62 18.28
CA ARG A 47 19.61 -29.52 19.60
C ARG A 47 20.20 -28.12 19.72
N VAL A 48 19.69 -27.33 20.67
CA VAL A 48 20.09 -25.93 20.87
C VAL A 48 20.73 -25.78 22.25
N GLU A 49 22.02 -25.52 22.28
CA GLU A 49 22.74 -25.07 23.46
C GLU A 49 22.49 -23.57 23.69
N THR A 50 22.22 -23.18 24.94
CA THR A 50 21.99 -21.77 25.28
C THR A 50 22.99 -21.32 26.36
N PRO A 51 24.26 -21.07 26.02
CA PRO A 51 25.22 -20.54 26.99
C PRO A 51 24.76 -19.18 27.50
N MET A 52 24.79 -18.98 28.82
CA MET A 52 24.42 -17.69 29.44
C MET A 52 25.18 -16.47 28.87
N PRO A 53 26.49 -16.56 28.52
CA PRO A 53 27.20 -15.46 27.88
C PRO A 53 26.59 -15.05 26.53
N ILE A 54 26.15 -16.02 25.72
CA ILE A 54 25.53 -15.76 24.40
C ILE A 54 24.14 -15.14 24.56
N VAL A 55 23.36 -15.61 25.54
CA VAL A 55 22.07 -15.00 25.88
C VAL A 55 22.28 -13.56 26.33
N LEU A 56 23.28 -13.28 27.18
CA LEU A 56 23.62 -11.93 27.62
C LEU A 56 24.05 -11.04 26.44
N LEU A 57 24.91 -11.53 25.55
CA LEU A 57 25.29 -10.82 24.32
C LEU A 57 24.06 -10.53 23.46
N GLY A 58 23.15 -11.50 23.35
CA GLY A 58 21.88 -11.34 22.62
C GLY A 58 20.94 -10.32 23.25
N VAL A 59 20.91 -10.20 24.58
CA VAL A 59 20.17 -9.12 25.25
C VAL A 59 20.83 -7.77 24.94
N ILE A 60 22.15 -7.67 25.01
CA ILE A 60 22.91 -6.43 24.76
C ILE A 60 22.67 -5.94 23.32
N VAL A 61 22.87 -6.80 22.33
CA VAL A 61 22.59 -6.50 20.92
C VAL A 61 21.09 -6.28 20.69
N GLY A 62 20.24 -7.05 21.34
CA GLY A 62 18.79 -6.92 21.22
C GLY A 62 18.23 -5.60 21.76
N MET A 63 18.90 -4.96 22.73
CA MET A 63 18.53 -3.60 23.18
C MET A 63 18.69 -2.57 22.06
N THR A 64 19.71 -2.68 21.20
CA THR A 64 19.89 -1.77 20.07
C THR A 64 18.83 -1.99 19.00
N TYR A 65 18.46 -3.24 18.72
CA TYR A 65 17.33 -3.57 17.84
C TYR A 65 16.01 -3.05 18.41
N GLY A 66 15.81 -3.19 19.71
CA GLY A 66 14.65 -2.66 20.41
C GLY A 66 14.53 -1.14 20.26
N LEU A 67 15.62 -0.39 20.41
CA LEU A 67 15.65 1.06 20.20
C LEU A 67 15.24 1.45 18.77
N LEU A 68 15.78 0.74 17.77
CA LEU A 68 15.43 0.94 16.36
C LEU A 68 13.95 0.61 16.10
N SER A 69 13.44 -0.49 16.66
CA SER A 69 12.03 -0.86 16.56
C SER A 69 11.11 0.21 17.19
N VAL A 70 11.48 0.76 18.36
CA VAL A 70 10.73 1.84 19.01
C VAL A 70 10.69 3.09 18.12
N GLY A 71 11.82 3.47 17.51
CA GLY A 71 11.90 4.59 16.57
C GLY A 71 10.99 4.42 15.35
N LEU A 72 11.01 3.23 14.73
CA LEU A 72 10.12 2.90 13.60
C LEU A 72 8.64 2.93 13.98
N VAL A 73 8.27 2.35 15.12
CA VAL A 73 6.87 2.33 15.58
C VAL A 73 6.37 3.75 15.87
N LEU A 74 7.23 4.63 16.42
CA LEU A 74 6.87 6.02 16.69
C LEU A 74 6.54 6.77 15.40
N ILE A 75 7.37 6.61 14.35
CA ILE A 75 7.12 7.21 13.03
C ILE A 75 5.85 6.64 12.40
N TYR A 76 5.69 5.31 12.42
CA TYR A 76 4.56 4.64 11.78
C TYR A 76 3.23 5.06 12.41
N ARG A 77 3.16 5.22 13.72
CA ARG A 77 1.92 5.64 14.40
C ARG A 77 1.44 7.02 13.97
N THR A 78 2.36 7.93 13.65
CA THR A 78 2.01 9.31 13.30
C THR A 78 1.64 9.46 11.83
N ASN A 79 2.43 8.84 10.94
CA ASN A 79 2.30 9.08 9.49
C ASN A 79 1.77 7.87 8.71
N LYS A 80 1.59 6.71 9.36
CA LYS A 80 1.24 5.44 8.69
C LYS A 80 2.14 5.15 7.49
N ILE A 81 3.44 5.43 7.63
CA ILE A 81 4.49 5.22 6.62
C ILE A 81 5.67 4.52 7.30
N ILE A 82 6.29 3.58 6.60
CA ILE A 82 7.54 2.94 7.04
C ILE A 82 8.71 3.81 6.54
N ASN A 83 9.54 4.30 7.46
CA ASN A 83 10.71 5.11 7.12
C ASN A 83 11.90 4.22 6.74
N PHE A 84 12.21 4.14 5.45
CA PHE A 84 13.37 3.38 4.96
C PHE A 84 14.71 4.09 5.12
N ALA A 85 14.72 5.40 5.43
CA ALA A 85 15.94 6.14 5.79
C ALA A 85 16.39 5.89 7.24
N HIS A 86 15.62 5.14 8.04
CA HIS A 86 15.79 5.10 9.49
C HIS A 86 17.20 4.64 9.91
N GLY A 87 17.72 3.58 9.27
CA GLY A 87 19.08 3.09 9.52
C GLY A 87 20.15 4.09 9.07
N GLN A 88 19.98 4.69 7.88
CA GLN A 88 20.95 5.62 7.28
C GLN A 88 21.02 6.96 8.02
N ILE A 89 19.91 7.44 8.61
CA ILE A 89 19.91 8.60 9.52
C ILE A 89 20.80 8.32 10.73
N GLY A 90 20.66 7.12 11.33
CA GLY A 90 21.51 6.69 12.44
C GLY A 90 22.98 6.63 12.04
N ALA A 91 23.28 6.00 10.90
CA ALA A 91 24.62 5.88 10.36
C ALA A 91 25.27 7.24 10.05
N PHE A 92 24.51 8.18 9.49
CA PHE A 92 24.97 9.54 9.23
C PHE A 92 25.33 10.27 10.53
N GLY A 93 24.48 10.19 11.56
CA GLY A 93 24.78 10.77 12.87
C GLY A 93 26.02 10.13 13.53
N ALA A 94 26.20 8.82 13.37
CA ALA A 94 27.39 8.11 13.85
C ALA A 94 28.66 8.44 13.06
N ALA A 95 28.55 8.72 11.75
CA ALA A 95 29.67 9.22 10.95
C ALA A 95 30.09 10.62 11.40
N VAL A 96 29.13 11.51 11.69
CA VAL A 96 29.41 12.84 12.26
C VAL A 96 30.05 12.73 13.65
N PHE A 97 29.61 11.78 14.48
CA PHE A 97 30.26 11.48 15.75
C PHE A 97 31.73 11.09 15.56
N GLY A 98 32.01 10.15 14.65
CA GLY A 98 33.37 9.73 14.31
C GLY A 98 34.23 10.90 13.81
N LEU A 99 33.68 11.78 12.98
CA LEU A 99 34.35 12.99 12.52
C LEU A 99 34.73 13.92 13.69
N CYS A 100 33.77 14.21 14.58
CA CYS A 100 33.99 15.08 15.73
C CYS A 100 35.05 14.51 16.69
N ALA A 101 34.95 13.22 17.01
CA ALA A 101 35.79 12.61 18.02
C ALA A 101 37.20 12.25 17.49
N VAL A 102 37.30 11.76 16.24
CA VAL A 102 38.58 11.28 15.69
C VAL A 102 39.32 12.40 14.96
N LYS A 103 38.66 13.14 14.06
CA LYS A 103 39.33 14.16 13.24
C LYS A 103 39.46 15.51 13.96
N TRP A 104 38.42 15.92 14.69
CA TRP A 104 38.43 17.19 15.43
C TRP A 104 38.81 17.03 16.91
N HIS A 105 39.10 15.81 17.36
CA HIS A 105 39.52 15.51 18.73
C HIS A 105 38.58 16.06 19.82
N ILE A 106 37.28 16.16 19.53
CA ILE A 106 36.27 16.60 20.49
C ILE A 106 36.05 15.47 21.52
N PRO A 107 36.01 15.76 22.84
CA PRO A 107 35.80 14.74 23.86
C PRO A 107 34.50 13.94 23.64
N TYR A 108 34.55 12.64 23.92
CA TYR A 108 33.44 11.69 23.70
C TYR A 108 32.10 12.23 24.19
N TRP A 109 32.04 12.64 25.46
CA TRP A 109 30.80 13.08 26.12
C TRP A 109 30.27 14.43 25.62
N VAL A 110 31.08 15.20 24.87
CA VAL A 110 30.65 16.43 24.20
C VAL A 110 30.22 16.13 22.76
N ALA A 111 30.98 15.30 22.04
CA ALA A 111 30.66 14.87 20.68
C ALA A 111 29.35 14.05 20.63
N PHE A 112 29.07 13.28 21.69
CA PHE A 112 27.91 12.40 21.79
C PHE A 112 26.56 13.16 21.67
N PRO A 113 26.23 14.14 22.53
CA PRO A 113 24.98 14.90 22.41
C PRO A 113 24.90 15.73 21.12
N ILE A 114 26.04 16.22 20.60
CA ILE A 114 26.09 16.93 19.31
C ILE A 114 25.63 16.00 18.19
N ALA A 115 26.19 14.79 18.13
CA ALA A 115 25.82 13.80 17.13
C ALA A 115 24.34 13.38 17.24
N LEU A 116 23.81 13.21 18.46
CA LEU A 116 22.39 12.94 18.68
C LEU A 116 21.51 14.09 18.17
N ALA A 117 21.90 15.34 18.43
CA ALA A 117 21.18 16.52 17.94
C ALA A 117 21.20 16.59 16.41
N VAL A 118 22.36 16.33 15.78
CA VAL A 118 22.48 16.27 14.32
C VAL A 118 21.60 15.16 13.75
N GLY A 119 21.60 13.97 14.34
CA GLY A 119 20.73 12.86 13.95
C GLY A 119 19.24 13.21 14.02
N GLY A 120 18.81 13.84 15.12
CA GLY A 120 17.44 14.32 15.29
C GLY A 120 17.06 15.43 14.29
N LEU A 121 17.96 16.39 14.06
CA LEU A 121 17.76 17.45 13.07
C LEU A 121 17.67 16.89 11.65
N THR A 122 18.54 15.96 11.27
CA THR A 122 18.50 15.29 9.96
C THR A 122 17.20 14.51 9.77
N ALA A 123 16.72 13.80 10.80
CA ALA A 123 15.46 13.09 10.73
C ALA A 123 14.27 14.05 10.55
N SER A 124 14.22 15.13 11.34
CA SER A 124 13.19 16.16 11.21
C SER A 124 13.26 16.88 9.86
N ALA A 125 14.47 17.17 9.35
CA ALA A 125 14.67 17.77 8.05
C ALA A 125 14.19 16.85 6.92
N THR A 126 14.47 15.55 7.04
CA THR A 126 13.96 14.54 6.09
C THR A 126 12.43 14.49 6.12
N GLU A 127 11.79 14.57 7.29
CA GLU A 127 10.33 14.67 7.40
C GLU A 127 9.79 15.90 6.68
N VAL A 128 10.35 17.08 6.95
CA VAL A 128 9.88 18.35 6.40
C VAL A 128 10.11 18.43 4.89
N ALA A 129 11.30 18.05 4.43
CA ALA A 129 11.72 18.19 3.04
C ALA A 129 11.14 17.11 2.13
N VAL A 130 10.95 15.89 2.65
CA VAL A 130 10.56 14.74 1.85
C VAL A 130 9.13 14.31 2.16
N VAL A 131 8.89 13.83 3.38
CA VAL A 131 7.62 13.15 3.73
C VAL A 131 6.44 14.13 3.72
N ARG A 132 6.61 15.31 4.29
CA ARG A 132 5.56 16.32 4.40
C ARG A 132 5.16 16.87 3.03
N ARG A 133 6.10 17.01 2.09
CA ARG A 133 5.80 17.44 0.71
C ARG A 133 4.97 16.39 -0.04
N LEU A 134 5.19 15.11 0.27
CA LEU A 134 4.49 13.99 -0.37
C LEU A 134 3.22 13.55 0.38
N ARG A 135 2.71 14.31 1.35
CA ARG A 135 1.54 13.93 2.16
C ARG A 135 0.24 13.71 1.36
N ASN A 136 0.13 14.32 0.18
CA ASN A 136 -1.01 14.20 -0.73
C ASN A 136 -0.75 13.19 -1.86
N ALA A 137 0.45 12.63 -1.93
CA ALA A 137 0.82 11.57 -2.87
C ALA A 137 0.45 10.20 -2.27
N PRO A 138 0.32 9.14 -3.09
CA PRO A 138 0.19 7.77 -2.61
C PRO A 138 1.34 7.44 -1.66
N LYS A 139 1.03 6.74 -0.56
CA LYS A 139 2.00 6.35 0.49
C LYS A 139 3.28 5.71 -0.07
N ILE A 140 3.16 5.05 -1.21
CA ILE A 140 4.29 4.44 -1.90
C ILE A 140 5.37 5.43 -2.33
N MET A 141 4.98 6.63 -2.76
CA MET A 141 5.90 7.69 -3.15
C MET A 141 6.69 8.14 -1.94
N SER A 142 6.03 8.29 -0.79
CA SER A 142 6.69 8.62 0.47
C SER A 142 7.67 7.52 0.90
N VAL A 143 7.30 6.25 0.77
CA VAL A 143 8.20 5.11 1.06
C VAL A 143 9.46 5.17 0.19
N VAL A 144 9.30 5.27 -1.14
CA VAL A 144 10.45 5.34 -2.07
C VAL A 144 11.27 6.60 -1.85
N ALA A 145 10.64 7.72 -1.51
CA ALA A 145 11.34 8.96 -1.21
C ALA A 145 12.17 8.87 0.08
N THR A 146 11.66 8.20 1.12
CA THR A 146 12.48 7.94 2.32
C THR A 146 13.67 7.05 1.97
N LEU A 147 13.51 6.12 1.04
CA LEU A 147 14.61 5.29 0.61
C LEU A 147 15.68 6.07 -0.18
N GLY A 148 15.26 6.94 -1.11
CA GLY A 148 16.17 7.83 -1.83
C GLY A 148 16.89 8.82 -0.91
N ALA A 149 16.18 9.37 0.10
CA ALA A 149 16.81 10.17 1.15
C ALA A 149 17.84 9.35 1.96
N GLY A 150 17.54 8.09 2.25
CA GLY A 150 18.48 7.15 2.86
C GLY A 150 19.75 6.95 2.03
N GLN A 151 19.64 6.77 0.71
CA GLN A 151 20.79 6.61 -0.20
C GLN A 151 21.67 7.86 -0.22
N VAL A 152 21.08 9.06 -0.24
CA VAL A 152 21.82 10.33 -0.13
C VAL A 152 22.58 10.39 1.21
N LEU A 153 21.90 10.10 2.32
CA LEU A 153 22.52 10.13 3.66
C LEU A 153 23.62 9.10 3.81
N LEU A 154 23.45 7.91 3.24
CA LEU A 154 24.47 6.86 3.22
C LEU A 154 25.71 7.31 2.44
N ALA A 155 25.52 7.84 1.24
CA ALA A 155 26.63 8.29 0.39
C ALA A 155 27.40 9.46 1.02
N VAL A 156 26.70 10.40 1.65
CA VAL A 156 27.34 11.50 2.42
C VAL A 156 28.03 10.96 3.67
N GLY A 157 27.41 10.04 4.41
CA GLY A 157 28.01 9.41 5.59
C GLY A 157 29.29 8.64 5.25
N LEU A 158 29.34 7.96 4.11
CA LEU A 158 30.53 7.27 3.62
C LEU A 158 31.67 8.25 3.31
N LEU A 159 31.38 9.39 2.67
CA LEU A 159 32.36 10.45 2.44
C LEU A 159 32.96 10.99 3.74
N ILE A 160 32.13 11.17 4.78
CA ILE A 160 32.57 11.61 6.12
C ILE A 160 33.45 10.53 6.77
N ASN A 161 33.04 9.27 6.70
CA ASN A 161 33.79 8.15 7.27
C ASN A 161 35.16 7.98 6.60
N LEU A 162 35.27 8.12 5.28
CA LEU A 162 36.54 8.05 4.57
C LEU A 162 37.56 9.08 5.07
N GLN A 163 37.10 10.27 5.48
CA GLN A 163 37.98 11.28 6.08
C GLN A 163 38.35 10.97 7.53
N SER A 164 37.50 10.24 8.24
CA SER A 164 37.64 9.97 9.68
C SER A 164 38.41 8.68 9.97
N SER A 165 38.26 7.67 9.11
CA SER A 165 38.94 6.37 9.24
C SER A 165 40.46 6.46 9.11
N LEU A 166 40.97 7.54 8.50
CA LEU A 166 42.40 7.82 8.42
C LEU A 166 43.01 8.24 9.78
N GLY A 167 42.17 8.55 10.78
CA GLY A 167 42.61 9.08 12.09
C GLY A 167 42.55 8.10 13.27
N GLY A 168 42.12 6.85 13.09
CA GLY A 168 42.13 5.85 14.18
C GLY A 168 40.90 4.93 14.21
N SER A 169 40.78 4.12 15.27
CA SER A 169 39.61 3.26 15.52
C SER A 169 38.39 4.08 15.97
N TYR A 170 37.19 3.54 15.76
CA TYR A 170 35.96 4.22 16.19
C TYR A 170 35.92 4.38 17.73
N PRO A 171 35.58 5.56 18.27
CA PRO A 171 35.65 5.81 19.71
C PRO A 171 34.65 4.98 20.53
N SER A 172 35.09 4.42 21.67
CA SER A 172 34.23 3.75 22.66
C SER A 172 33.79 4.71 23.78
N PRO A 173 32.69 4.41 24.49
CA PRO A 173 32.24 5.23 25.62
C PRO A 173 33.21 5.16 26.80
N VAL A 174 33.84 6.28 27.12
CA VAL A 174 34.89 6.35 28.15
C VAL A 174 34.29 6.28 29.57
N GLY A 175 34.86 5.43 30.42
CA GLY A 175 34.54 5.37 31.86
C GLY A 175 33.38 4.44 32.22
N LEU A 176 32.96 3.57 31.30
CA LEU A 176 31.99 2.51 31.58
C LEU A 176 32.69 1.23 32.06
N PRO A 177 32.03 0.43 32.92
CA PRO A 177 32.65 -0.74 33.50
C PRO A 177 32.99 -1.79 32.44
N VAL A 178 34.17 -2.40 32.55
CA VAL A 178 34.58 -3.55 31.73
C VAL A 178 34.64 -4.78 32.64
N PHE A 179 33.92 -5.84 32.28
CA PHE A 179 33.86 -7.05 33.09
C PHE A 179 33.72 -8.30 32.21
N ARG A 180 34.05 -9.47 32.77
CA ARG A 180 33.94 -10.76 32.07
C ARG A 180 32.77 -11.57 32.61
N VAL A 181 32.01 -12.18 31.71
CA VAL A 181 30.94 -13.14 32.04
C VAL A 181 31.26 -14.45 31.31
N GLY A 182 31.94 -15.35 32.01
CA GLY A 182 32.54 -16.54 31.38
C GLY A 182 33.55 -16.14 30.29
N PRO A 183 33.43 -16.65 29.05
CA PRO A 183 34.29 -16.27 27.92
C PRO A 183 33.94 -14.91 27.31
N LEU A 184 32.79 -14.31 27.62
CA LEU A 184 32.39 -13.02 27.06
C LEU A 184 33.07 -11.87 27.81
N LEU A 185 33.89 -11.09 27.11
CA LEU A 185 34.39 -9.80 27.60
C LEU A 185 33.37 -8.70 27.26
N VAL A 186 32.70 -8.17 28.29
CA VAL A 186 31.82 -7.00 28.15
C VAL A 186 32.70 -5.76 28.09
N THR A 187 32.97 -5.28 26.88
CA THR A 187 33.72 -4.06 26.60
C THR A 187 32.92 -2.81 27.00
N GLU A 188 33.57 -1.65 27.03
CA GLU A 188 32.92 -0.36 27.30
C GLU A 188 31.69 -0.12 26.40
N ALA A 189 31.76 -0.54 25.12
CA ALA A 189 30.66 -0.42 24.17
C ALA A 189 29.46 -1.29 24.57
N TYR A 190 29.69 -2.54 24.97
CA TYR A 190 28.65 -3.44 25.43
C TYR A 190 28.02 -2.99 26.76
N SER A 191 28.83 -2.45 27.67
CA SER A 191 28.33 -1.81 28.89
C SER A 191 27.50 -0.57 28.60
N GLY A 192 27.88 0.22 27.59
CA GLY A 192 27.11 1.36 27.09
C GLY A 192 25.74 0.93 26.56
N MET A 193 25.69 -0.11 25.73
CA MET A 193 24.43 -0.68 25.26
C MET A 193 23.54 -1.15 26.42
N LEU A 194 24.10 -1.85 27.40
CA LEU A 194 23.36 -2.43 28.53
C LEU A 194 22.77 -1.37 29.47
N ILE A 195 23.52 -0.30 29.74
CA ILE A 195 23.15 0.73 30.74
C ILE A 195 22.40 1.90 30.09
N LEU A 196 22.93 2.46 29.00
CA LEU A 196 22.40 3.69 28.43
C LEU A 196 21.12 3.45 27.62
N SER A 197 20.94 2.27 27.00
CA SER A 197 19.75 1.99 26.18
C SER A 197 18.45 1.96 26.99
N PRO A 198 18.34 1.23 28.12
CA PRO A 198 17.13 1.25 28.94
C PRO A 198 16.84 2.64 29.50
N VAL A 199 17.87 3.38 29.92
CA VAL A 199 17.74 4.76 30.41
C VAL A 199 17.11 5.67 29.35
N LEU A 200 17.59 5.59 28.10
CA LEU A 200 17.04 6.38 27.00
C LEU A 200 15.58 6.01 26.69
N VAL A 201 15.24 4.71 26.67
CA VAL A 201 13.86 4.24 26.45
C VAL A 201 12.94 4.74 27.56
N ILE A 202 13.36 4.65 28.82
CA ILE A 202 12.59 5.14 29.97
C ILE A 202 12.41 6.66 29.86
N ALA A 203 13.48 7.40 29.57
CA ALA A 203 13.41 8.85 29.40
C ALA A 203 12.40 9.26 28.32
N ILE A 204 12.41 8.59 27.17
CA ILE A 204 11.44 8.84 26.08
C ILE A 204 10.03 8.41 26.49
N ALA A 205 9.88 7.27 27.16
CA ALA A 205 8.56 6.80 27.62
C ALA A 205 7.95 7.77 28.64
N VAL A 206 8.75 8.30 29.55
CA VAL A 206 8.36 9.35 30.49
C VAL A 206 7.98 10.60 29.72
N PHE A 207 8.85 11.09 28.83
CA PHE A 207 8.59 12.27 28.00
C PHE A 207 7.27 12.17 27.22
N LEU A 208 7.00 11.04 26.56
CA LEU A 208 5.76 10.83 25.81
C LEU A 208 4.51 10.79 26.70
N ARG A 209 4.66 10.37 27.96
CA ARG A 209 3.55 10.25 28.92
C ARG A 209 3.26 11.55 29.67
N THR A 210 4.30 12.24 30.14
CA THR A 210 4.17 13.36 31.10
C THR A 210 4.27 14.72 30.45
N SER A 211 4.96 14.87 29.30
CA SER A 211 5.12 16.18 28.68
C SER A 211 3.91 16.61 27.85
N ARG A 212 3.68 17.92 27.77
CA ARG A 212 2.64 18.52 26.91
C ARG A 212 2.86 18.18 25.43
N TYR A 213 4.12 18.20 24.97
CA TYR A 213 4.49 17.77 23.62
C TYR A 213 4.22 16.27 23.41
N GLY A 214 4.48 15.43 24.41
CA GLY A 214 4.16 14.00 24.41
C GLY A 214 2.66 13.72 24.26
N LEU A 215 1.83 14.45 25.00
CA LEU A 215 0.38 14.40 24.86
C LEU A 215 -0.07 14.86 23.46
N ALA A 216 0.46 15.98 22.97
CA ALA A 216 0.13 16.53 21.66
C ALA A 216 0.52 15.59 20.51
N MET A 217 1.69 14.94 20.59
CA MET A 217 2.12 13.92 19.62
C MET A 217 1.20 12.70 19.63
N ARG A 218 0.81 12.20 20.81
CA ARG A 218 -0.13 11.07 20.92
C ARG A 218 -1.52 11.43 20.39
N ALA A 219 -2.00 12.65 20.64
CA ALA A 219 -3.26 13.14 20.11
C ALA A 219 -3.22 13.25 18.57
N ALA A 220 -2.17 13.87 18.03
CA ALA A 220 -1.97 14.00 16.58
C ALA A 220 -1.83 12.64 15.88
N ALA A 221 -1.21 11.64 16.51
CA ALA A 221 -1.09 10.29 15.98
C ALA A 221 -2.39 9.47 16.08
N ALA A 222 -3.27 9.78 17.03
CA ALA A 222 -4.54 9.08 17.20
C ALA A 222 -5.63 9.62 16.25
N ASN A 223 -5.75 10.94 16.14
CA ASN A 223 -6.67 11.59 15.22
C ASN A 223 -6.08 12.96 14.79
N PRO A 224 -5.41 13.04 13.63
CA PRO A 224 -4.75 14.25 13.16
C PRO A 224 -5.72 15.42 12.93
N GLU A 225 -6.96 15.13 12.57
CA GLU A 225 -7.99 16.14 12.28
C GLU A 225 -8.54 16.74 13.58
N ALA A 226 -8.94 15.89 14.53
CA ALA A 226 -9.38 16.34 15.85
C ALA A 226 -8.26 17.11 16.58
N ALA A 227 -7.00 16.65 16.47
CA ALA A 227 -5.85 17.37 17.04
C ALA A 227 -5.69 18.76 16.42
N ARG A 228 -5.90 18.91 15.11
CA ARG A 228 -5.83 20.21 14.43
C ARG A 228 -6.95 21.16 14.88
N MET A 229 -8.15 20.63 15.07
CA MET A 229 -9.28 21.40 15.64
C MET A 229 -8.98 21.87 17.07
N ALA A 230 -8.21 21.09 17.84
CA ALA A 230 -7.71 21.47 19.16
C ALA A 230 -6.47 22.40 19.12
N GLY A 231 -6.12 22.96 17.95
CA GLY A 231 -4.96 23.86 17.78
C GLY A 231 -3.59 23.17 17.73
N ILE A 232 -3.54 21.84 17.73
CA ILE A 232 -2.29 21.07 17.66
C ILE A 232 -1.89 20.90 16.20
N TYR A 233 -0.81 21.55 15.80
CA TYR A 233 -0.32 21.47 14.42
C TYR A 233 0.35 20.10 14.16
N SER A 234 -0.41 19.17 13.59
CA SER A 234 0.02 17.79 13.23
C SER A 234 1.39 17.72 12.53
N GLY A 235 1.70 18.66 11.63
CA GLY A 235 3.01 18.71 10.96
C GLY A 235 4.19 18.94 11.92
N ARG A 236 4.04 19.83 12.91
CA ARG A 236 5.10 20.09 13.91
C ARG A 236 5.28 18.86 14.80
N MET A 237 4.18 18.21 15.17
CA MET A 237 4.22 16.97 15.96
C MET A 237 4.90 15.83 15.20
N SER A 238 4.64 15.70 13.89
CA SER A 238 5.36 14.76 13.01
C SER A 238 6.86 15.04 12.99
N GLY A 239 7.29 16.30 12.78
CA GLY A 239 8.71 16.67 12.82
C GLY A 239 9.40 16.31 14.15
N LEU A 240 8.75 16.57 15.30
CA LEU A 240 9.27 16.18 16.62
C LEU A 240 9.37 14.66 16.81
N VAL A 241 8.35 13.91 16.36
CA VAL A 241 8.39 12.44 16.36
C VAL A 241 9.57 11.92 15.55
N TRP A 242 9.80 12.50 14.37
CA TRP A 242 10.94 12.13 13.53
C TRP A 242 12.27 12.49 14.18
N ALA A 243 12.37 13.65 14.84
CA ALA A 243 13.57 14.02 15.59
C ALA A 243 13.90 13.01 16.69
N LEU A 244 12.90 12.60 17.50
CA LEU A 244 13.09 11.58 18.54
C LEU A 244 13.50 10.22 17.97
N ALA A 245 12.91 9.82 16.85
CA ALA A 245 13.29 8.60 16.15
C ALA A 245 14.72 8.70 15.58
N GLY A 246 15.14 9.86 15.09
CA GLY A 246 16.51 10.15 14.67
C GLY A 246 17.50 9.99 15.82
N VAL A 247 17.21 10.59 16.97
CA VAL A 247 18.01 10.46 18.20
C VAL A 247 18.17 8.99 18.60
N LEU A 248 17.09 8.20 18.60
CA LEU A 248 17.11 6.77 18.89
C LEU A 248 18.03 5.98 17.93
N THR A 249 17.94 6.27 16.62
CA THR A 249 18.78 5.59 15.62
C THR A 249 20.24 5.95 15.70
N THR A 250 20.54 7.23 15.90
CA THR A 250 21.92 7.71 16.02
C THR A 250 22.55 7.20 17.30
N PHE A 251 21.81 7.18 18.40
CA PHE A 251 22.25 6.56 19.65
C PHE A 251 22.58 5.07 19.46
N SER A 252 21.67 4.31 18.83
CA SER A 252 21.90 2.90 18.53
C SER A 252 23.11 2.70 17.62
N ALA A 253 23.30 3.57 16.63
CA ALA A 253 24.42 3.50 15.70
C ALA A 253 25.77 3.79 16.37
N ILE A 254 25.86 4.86 17.18
CA ILE A 254 27.09 5.23 17.92
C ILE A 254 27.51 4.11 18.87
N LEU A 255 26.57 3.44 19.54
CA LEU A 255 26.91 2.34 20.45
C LEU A 255 27.31 1.06 19.72
N THR A 256 26.80 0.83 18.50
CA THR A 256 27.08 -0.38 17.73
C THR A 256 28.40 -0.29 16.95
N GLN A 257 28.77 0.89 16.44
CA GLN A 257 29.97 1.06 15.61
C GLN A 257 31.32 0.68 16.29
N PRO A 258 31.56 0.89 17.59
CA PRO A 258 32.79 0.42 18.24
C PRO A 258 33.02 -1.09 18.10
N THR A 259 31.95 -1.87 17.94
CA THR A 259 32.02 -3.33 17.76
C THR A 259 32.23 -3.76 16.31
N GLN A 260 32.05 -2.85 15.34
CA GLN A 260 32.09 -3.13 13.90
C GLN A 260 33.15 -2.30 13.15
N GLY A 261 33.71 -1.26 13.77
CA GLY A 261 34.61 -0.30 13.14
C GLY A 261 33.89 0.82 12.35
N PHE A 262 34.67 1.66 11.68
CA PHE A 262 34.15 2.66 10.74
C PHE A 262 33.48 1.95 9.56
N LEU A 263 32.31 2.44 9.17
CA LEU A 263 31.56 1.83 8.07
C LEU A 263 32.16 2.21 6.72
N ILE A 264 32.56 1.19 5.96
CA ILE A 264 33.05 1.32 4.57
C ILE A 264 31.98 0.76 3.58
N GLY A 265 30.78 0.36 4.07
CA GLY A 265 29.72 -0.24 3.24
C GLY A 265 28.34 -0.29 3.91
N ASP A 266 27.49 -1.24 3.52
CA ASP A 266 26.04 -1.33 3.81
C ASP A 266 25.65 -1.78 5.24
N ALA A 267 26.50 -1.62 6.26
CA ALA A 267 26.27 -2.17 7.60
C ALA A 267 24.97 -1.66 8.29
N PHE A 268 24.52 -0.43 7.96
CA PHE A 268 23.23 0.14 8.41
C PHE A 268 22.16 0.12 7.31
N GLY A 269 22.37 -0.71 6.28
CA GLY A 269 21.51 -0.90 5.14
C GLY A 269 20.26 -1.75 5.45
N PRO A 270 19.68 -2.37 4.42
CA PRO A 270 18.39 -3.06 4.54
C PRO A 270 18.35 -4.19 5.59
N GLY A 271 19.48 -4.83 5.87
CA GLY A 271 19.58 -5.89 6.88
C GLY A 271 19.36 -5.42 8.32
N LEU A 272 19.82 -4.23 8.68
CA LEU A 272 19.56 -3.66 10.01
C LEU A 272 18.12 -3.14 10.12
N LEU A 273 17.63 -2.52 9.05
CA LEU A 273 16.23 -2.10 8.94
C LEU A 273 15.28 -3.29 9.08
N LEU A 274 15.63 -4.46 8.51
CA LEU A 274 14.86 -5.68 8.69
C LEU A 274 14.74 -6.08 10.17
N ARG A 275 15.82 -6.05 10.95
CA ARG A 275 15.79 -6.33 12.39
C ARG A 275 14.85 -5.42 13.16
N ALA A 276 14.94 -4.12 12.87
CA ALA A 276 14.04 -3.14 13.46
C ALA A 276 12.57 -3.38 13.05
N LEU A 277 12.32 -3.74 11.79
CA LEU A 277 10.98 -4.03 11.27
C LEU A 277 10.38 -5.30 11.87
N VAL A 278 11.16 -6.37 12.07
CA VAL A 278 10.68 -7.61 12.70
C VAL A 278 10.13 -7.30 14.10
N GLY A 279 10.91 -6.58 14.92
CA GLY A 279 10.46 -6.16 16.26
C GLY A 279 9.20 -5.27 16.21
N ALA A 280 9.13 -4.36 15.23
CA ALA A 280 7.97 -3.48 15.05
C ALA A 280 6.70 -4.22 14.57
N VAL A 281 6.83 -5.20 13.68
CA VAL A 281 5.73 -6.06 13.19
C VAL A 281 5.21 -6.97 14.30
N LEU A 282 6.10 -7.56 15.11
CA LEU A 282 5.72 -8.35 16.29
C LEU A 282 4.92 -7.50 17.29
N ALA A 283 5.27 -6.22 17.43
CA ALA A 283 4.56 -5.24 18.24
C ALA A 283 3.33 -4.61 17.56
N ARG A 284 2.91 -5.14 16.40
CA ARG A 284 1.76 -4.69 15.60
C ARG A 284 1.83 -3.21 15.18
N MET A 285 3.02 -2.62 15.17
CA MET A 285 3.23 -1.19 14.93
C MET A 285 2.45 -0.24 15.85
N GLN A 286 2.06 -0.70 17.05
CA GLN A 286 1.19 0.06 17.96
C GLN A 286 1.83 0.31 19.33
N SER A 287 2.54 -0.67 19.88
CA SER A 287 3.03 -0.64 21.26
C SER A 287 4.54 -0.50 21.33
N LEU A 288 5.02 0.63 21.86
CA LEU A 288 6.47 0.90 22.03
C LEU A 288 7.13 -0.10 23.00
N PRO A 289 6.55 -0.43 24.17
CA PRO A 289 7.15 -1.44 25.06
C PRO A 289 7.24 -2.82 24.41
N GLN A 290 6.21 -3.24 23.67
CA GLN A 290 6.25 -4.53 22.96
C GLN A 290 7.30 -4.52 21.85
N ALA A 291 7.52 -3.39 21.18
CA ALA A 291 8.54 -3.26 20.14
C ALA A 291 9.96 -3.40 20.72
N PHE A 292 10.21 -2.77 21.88
CA PHE A 292 11.49 -2.91 22.57
C PHE A 292 11.73 -4.34 23.06
N ALA A 293 10.72 -4.97 23.68
CA ALA A 293 10.80 -6.36 24.12
C ALA A 293 11.01 -7.34 22.95
N ALA A 294 10.31 -7.12 21.83
CA ALA A 294 10.47 -7.93 20.63
C ALA A 294 11.87 -7.78 20.02
N GLY A 295 12.46 -6.59 20.05
CA GLY A 295 13.86 -6.37 19.62
C GLY A 295 14.87 -7.11 20.51
N ILE A 296 14.66 -7.12 21.83
CA ILE A 296 15.49 -7.91 22.76
C ILE A 296 15.36 -9.41 22.47
N ALA A 297 14.12 -9.91 22.37
CA ALA A 297 13.87 -11.32 22.07
C ALA A 297 14.49 -11.74 20.73
N LEU A 298 14.43 -10.86 19.72
CA LEU A 298 15.06 -11.07 18.42
C LEU A 298 16.59 -11.14 18.53
N GLY A 299 17.22 -10.22 19.28
CA GLY A 299 18.67 -10.24 19.49
C GLY A 299 19.15 -11.49 20.22
N VAL A 300 18.41 -11.95 21.23
CA VAL A 300 18.68 -13.22 21.91
C VAL A 300 18.54 -14.40 20.94
N GLY A 301 17.46 -14.44 20.16
CA GLY A 301 17.25 -15.45 19.14
C GLY A 301 18.37 -15.48 18.11
N GLU A 302 18.79 -14.32 17.60
CA GLU A 302 19.88 -14.18 16.64
C GLU A 302 21.20 -14.71 17.19
N GLN A 303 21.61 -14.32 18.39
CA GLN A 303 22.89 -14.76 18.97
C GLN A 303 22.89 -16.26 19.31
N VAL A 304 21.78 -16.79 19.82
CA VAL A 304 21.65 -18.23 20.10
C VAL A 304 21.68 -19.03 18.80
N LEU A 305 21.01 -18.54 17.75
CA LEU A 305 21.01 -19.19 16.44
C LEU A 305 22.41 -19.22 15.84
N LEU A 306 23.13 -18.10 15.87
CA LEU A 306 24.50 -17.99 15.38
C LEU A 306 25.47 -18.89 16.16
N TRP A 307 25.27 -19.04 17.47
CA TRP A 307 26.08 -19.94 18.29
C TRP A 307 25.92 -21.41 17.89
N ASN A 308 24.68 -21.86 17.69
CA ASN A 308 24.39 -23.27 17.42
C ASN A 308 24.60 -23.63 15.94
N TYR A 309 24.29 -22.70 15.04
CA TYR A 309 24.33 -22.89 13.60
C TYR A 309 25.01 -21.68 12.95
N PRO A 310 26.35 -21.63 12.97
CA PRO A 310 27.13 -20.56 12.35
C PRO A 310 27.16 -20.69 10.81
N SER A 311 25.99 -20.80 10.19
CA SER A 311 25.81 -20.83 8.73
C SER A 311 25.30 -19.48 8.24
N SER A 312 25.89 -18.97 7.15
CA SER A 312 25.37 -17.81 6.43
C SER A 312 23.93 -18.06 5.98
N GLY A 313 23.03 -17.12 6.26
CA GLY A 313 21.65 -17.16 5.75
C GLY A 313 20.56 -17.68 6.69
N LEU A 314 20.89 -18.50 7.69
CA LEU A 314 19.86 -19.11 8.57
C LEU A 314 19.13 -18.05 9.41
N LEU A 315 19.84 -16.99 9.79
CA LEU A 315 19.26 -15.80 10.40
C LEU A 315 18.18 -15.20 9.50
N GLN A 316 18.49 -14.88 8.24
CA GLN A 316 17.56 -14.23 7.33
C GLN A 316 16.30 -15.06 7.08
N VAL A 317 16.44 -16.38 7.00
CA VAL A 317 15.30 -17.32 6.90
C VAL A 317 14.44 -17.29 8.15
N SER A 318 15.05 -17.34 9.33
CA SER A 318 14.32 -17.30 10.60
C SER A 318 13.51 -16.01 10.72
N MET A 319 14.08 -14.87 10.33
CA MET A 319 13.40 -13.58 10.32
C MET A 319 12.24 -13.54 9.31
N PHE A 320 12.46 -14.05 8.10
CA PHE A 320 11.42 -14.18 7.09
C PHE A 320 10.26 -15.04 7.61
N ALA A 321 10.56 -16.18 8.23
CA ALA A 321 9.57 -17.07 8.83
C ALA A 321 8.83 -16.40 10.01
N ILE A 322 9.54 -15.71 10.90
CA ILE A 322 8.96 -14.98 12.04
C ILE A 322 7.97 -13.93 11.54
N ILE A 323 8.35 -13.13 10.54
CA ILE A 323 7.45 -12.14 9.93
C ILE A 323 6.24 -12.85 9.34
N LEU A 324 6.45 -13.86 8.50
CA LEU A 324 5.37 -14.57 7.84
C LEU A 324 4.37 -15.16 8.84
N ILE A 325 4.84 -15.82 9.90
CA ILE A 325 4.02 -16.40 10.96
C ILE A 325 3.28 -15.30 11.74
N ALA A 326 3.98 -14.23 12.15
CA ALA A 326 3.37 -13.12 12.86
C ALA A 326 2.23 -12.49 12.05
N LEU A 327 2.43 -12.36 10.74
CA LEU A 327 1.46 -11.84 9.80
C LEU A 327 0.26 -12.75 9.58
N LEU A 328 0.47 -14.07 9.50
CA LEU A 328 -0.61 -15.03 9.36
C LEU A 328 -1.44 -15.19 10.65
N ALA A 329 -0.81 -15.01 11.82
CA ALA A 329 -1.44 -15.12 13.12
C ALA A 329 -2.21 -13.86 13.55
N GLN A 330 -1.79 -12.67 13.10
CA GLN A 330 -2.45 -11.42 13.44
C GLN A 330 -3.76 -11.24 12.66
N ARG A 331 -4.91 -11.59 13.26
CA ARG A 331 -6.24 -11.15 12.79
C ARG A 331 -6.37 -9.63 13.02
N GLN A 332 -6.10 -8.83 12.00
CA GLN A 332 -6.42 -7.41 12.06
C GLN A 332 -7.94 -7.22 11.97
N ARG A 333 -8.51 -6.47 12.93
CA ARG A 333 -9.87 -5.92 12.79
C ARG A 333 -9.81 -4.91 11.65
N LEU A 334 -10.73 -5.02 10.69
CA LEU A 334 -10.83 -4.12 9.55
C LEU A 334 -10.93 -2.68 10.05
N GLY A 335 -9.83 -1.93 9.97
CA GLY A 335 -9.86 -0.47 10.08
C GLY A 335 -10.51 0.10 8.82
N ARG A 336 -11.54 0.93 9.01
CA ARG A 336 -12.53 1.29 7.99
C ARG A 336 -12.06 2.36 6.98
N ASP A 337 -10.94 3.08 7.16
CA ASP A 337 -10.79 4.37 6.45
C ASP A 337 -9.44 4.81 5.83
N GLU A 338 -8.31 4.10 5.90
CA GLU A 338 -7.03 4.83 5.74
C GLU A 338 -6.39 4.98 4.33
N ASP A 339 -7.03 4.64 3.20
CA ASP A 339 -6.38 4.76 1.87
C ASP A 339 -7.26 5.19 0.67
N LYS A 340 -8.49 5.67 0.90
CA LYS A 340 -9.41 6.08 -0.18
C LYS A 340 -8.82 7.27 -0.97
N GLY A 341 -8.52 7.08 -2.26
CA GLY A 341 -8.27 8.18 -3.22
C GLY A 341 -6.82 8.64 -3.45
N ALA A 342 -5.81 8.11 -2.74
CA ALA A 342 -4.43 8.61 -2.87
C ALA A 342 -3.81 8.41 -4.28
N TRP A 343 -4.20 7.35 -4.99
CA TRP A 343 -3.74 7.05 -6.36
C TRP A 343 -4.27 8.02 -7.43
N ALA A 344 -5.35 8.76 -7.12
CA ALA A 344 -5.94 9.71 -8.03
C ALA A 344 -5.04 10.92 -8.30
N SER A 345 -4.08 11.25 -7.42
CA SER A 345 -3.16 12.38 -7.61
C SER A 345 -1.95 12.06 -8.51
N VAL A 346 -1.62 10.78 -8.70
CA VAL A 346 -0.41 10.33 -9.44
C VAL A 346 -0.69 9.86 -10.87
N GLN A 347 -1.95 9.74 -11.27
CA GLN A 347 -2.32 9.42 -12.65
C GLN A 347 -3.02 10.59 -13.33
N SER A 348 -2.43 11.14 -14.39
CA SER A 348 -3.04 12.21 -15.17
C SER A 348 -2.53 12.27 -16.61
N MET A 349 -2.62 11.17 -17.37
CA MET A 349 -2.70 11.35 -18.81
C MET A 349 -4.05 11.96 -19.13
N LYS A 350 -4.08 13.27 -19.40
CA LYS A 350 -5.28 13.93 -19.92
C LYS A 350 -5.67 13.23 -21.23
N PRO A 351 -6.92 12.76 -21.36
CA PRO A 351 -7.39 12.19 -22.60
C PRO A 351 -7.37 13.26 -23.68
N VAL A 352 -6.86 12.91 -24.86
CA VAL A 352 -6.89 13.82 -26.02
C VAL A 352 -8.36 14.09 -26.40
N PRO A 353 -8.80 15.35 -26.56
CA PRO A 353 -10.15 15.74 -26.95
C PRO A 353 -10.66 15.01 -28.18
N ALA A 354 -11.97 14.79 -28.25
CA ALA A 354 -12.57 14.04 -29.37
C ALA A 354 -12.28 14.69 -30.73
N ALA A 355 -12.29 16.03 -30.79
CA ALA A 355 -11.96 16.81 -31.98
C ALA A 355 -10.56 16.51 -32.52
N LEU A 356 -9.58 16.31 -31.63
CA LEU A 356 -8.17 16.06 -32.01
C LEU A 356 -7.89 14.59 -32.35
N ARG A 357 -8.70 13.65 -31.85
CA ARG A 357 -8.59 12.21 -32.22
C ARG A 357 -8.99 11.92 -33.66
N SER A 358 -9.67 12.85 -34.33
CA SER A 358 -9.98 12.74 -35.77
C SER A 358 -8.72 12.78 -36.64
N ILE A 359 -7.64 13.40 -36.14
CA ILE A 359 -6.38 13.55 -36.86
C ILE A 359 -5.60 12.21 -36.77
N TRP A 360 -5.30 11.62 -37.93
CA TRP A 360 -4.57 10.34 -38.03
C TRP A 360 -3.26 10.33 -37.22
N LEU A 361 -2.47 11.41 -37.33
CA LEU A 361 -1.18 11.54 -36.64
C LEU A 361 -1.34 11.56 -35.12
N VAL A 362 -2.37 12.25 -34.60
CA VAL A 362 -2.66 12.34 -33.16
C VAL A 362 -3.21 11.01 -32.63
N ARG A 363 -4.07 10.35 -33.42
CA ARG A 363 -4.64 9.04 -33.11
C ARG A 363 -3.56 7.95 -33.02
N ASN A 364 -2.57 7.99 -33.91
CA ASN A 364 -1.53 6.98 -34.01
C ASN A 364 -0.22 7.39 -33.31
N LEU A 365 -0.17 8.55 -32.65
CA LEU A 365 1.05 9.09 -32.05
C LEU A 365 1.74 8.10 -31.10
N GLY A 366 0.97 7.40 -30.26
CA GLY A 366 1.50 6.39 -29.33
C GLY A 366 2.09 5.15 -30.02
N ILE A 367 1.53 4.75 -31.17
CA ILE A 367 2.07 3.64 -31.98
C ILE A 367 3.35 4.12 -32.68
N ILE A 368 3.35 5.33 -33.24
CA ILE A 368 4.51 5.93 -33.91
C ILE A 368 5.68 6.05 -32.94
N THR A 369 5.45 6.55 -31.72
CA THR A 369 6.51 6.64 -30.70
C THR A 369 7.01 5.27 -30.28
N ALA A 370 6.11 4.29 -30.10
CA ALA A 370 6.50 2.92 -29.78
C ALA A 370 7.34 2.28 -30.89
N VAL A 371 6.97 2.47 -32.16
CA VAL A 371 7.75 2.01 -33.32
C VAL A 371 9.10 2.70 -33.38
N LEU A 372 9.16 4.02 -33.19
CA LEU A 372 10.42 4.76 -33.24
C LEU A 372 11.39 4.34 -32.12
N VAL A 373 10.89 4.16 -30.90
CA VAL A 373 11.68 3.63 -29.78
C VAL A 373 12.10 2.19 -30.04
N GLY A 374 11.19 1.35 -30.55
CA GLY A 374 11.47 -0.03 -30.92
C GLY A 374 12.57 -0.14 -31.98
N THR A 375 12.46 0.64 -33.06
CA THR A 375 13.48 0.74 -34.11
C THR A 375 14.79 1.28 -33.55
N GLY A 376 14.75 2.31 -32.71
CA GLY A 376 15.95 2.84 -32.04
C GLY A 376 16.67 1.77 -31.23
N LEU A 377 15.95 1.01 -30.40
CA LEU A 377 16.48 -0.13 -29.64
C LEU A 377 17.03 -1.22 -30.56
N MET A 378 16.33 -1.52 -31.65
CA MET A 378 16.75 -2.52 -32.65
C MET A 378 18.01 -2.12 -33.41
N LEU A 379 18.28 -0.82 -33.58
CA LEU A 379 19.49 -0.31 -34.21
C LEU A 379 20.69 -0.23 -33.25
N THR A 380 20.47 -0.26 -31.93
CA THR A 380 21.56 -0.16 -30.93
C THR A 380 22.69 -1.20 -31.11
N PRO A 381 22.43 -2.48 -31.43
CA PRO A 381 23.50 -3.48 -31.56
C PRO A 381 24.41 -3.23 -32.77
N LEU A 382 23.95 -2.46 -33.77
CA LEU A 382 24.71 -2.12 -34.97
C LEU A 382 25.76 -1.03 -34.71
N VAL A 383 25.49 -0.16 -33.73
CA VAL A 383 26.33 1.03 -33.45
C VAL A 383 27.29 0.80 -32.30
N ILE A 384 26.91 -0.07 -31.35
CA ILE A 384 27.59 -0.23 -30.07
C ILE A 384 28.58 -1.41 -30.12
N ASP A 385 29.74 -1.30 -29.49
CA ASP A 385 30.74 -2.38 -29.33
C ASP A 385 30.30 -3.46 -28.32
N ASN A 386 31.04 -4.57 -28.23
CA ASN A 386 30.68 -5.70 -27.36
C ASN A 386 30.66 -5.33 -25.87
N SER A 387 31.55 -4.45 -25.40
CA SER A 387 31.62 -4.07 -23.98
C SER A 387 30.41 -3.22 -23.58
N ASN A 388 30.09 -2.21 -24.39
CA ASN A 388 28.91 -1.40 -24.16
C ASN A 388 27.60 -2.18 -24.42
N SER A 389 27.62 -3.23 -25.25
CA SER A 389 26.46 -4.11 -25.42
C SER A 389 26.06 -4.78 -24.10
N VAL A 390 27.02 -5.26 -23.29
CA VAL A 390 26.76 -5.86 -21.96
C VAL A 390 26.14 -4.83 -21.00
N ARG A 391 26.58 -3.57 -21.07
CA ARG A 391 26.01 -2.45 -20.28
C ARG A 391 24.55 -2.21 -20.65
N VAL A 392 24.23 -2.18 -21.95
CA VAL A 392 22.85 -2.03 -22.45
C VAL A 392 21.98 -3.24 -22.08
N ILE A 393 22.51 -4.46 -22.19
CA ILE A 393 21.81 -5.68 -21.75
C ILE A 393 21.40 -5.56 -20.28
N THR A 394 22.31 -5.10 -19.42
CA THR A 394 22.04 -4.88 -17.99
C THR A 394 20.89 -3.88 -17.79
N ILE A 395 20.90 -2.75 -18.50
CA ILE A 395 19.83 -1.75 -18.42
C ILE A 395 18.47 -2.34 -18.85
N LEU A 396 18.43 -3.09 -19.95
CA LEU A 396 17.21 -3.72 -20.44
C LEU A 396 16.68 -4.80 -19.48
N CYS A 397 17.58 -5.60 -18.89
CA CYS A 397 17.20 -6.62 -17.91
C CYS A 397 16.59 -6.00 -16.65
N PHE A 398 17.22 -4.96 -16.11
CA PHE A 398 16.64 -4.22 -15.00
C PHE A 398 15.32 -3.56 -15.41
N ALA A 399 15.21 -2.97 -16.60
CA ALA A 399 13.94 -2.41 -17.08
C ALA A 399 12.82 -3.47 -17.15
N MET A 400 13.11 -4.73 -17.51
CA MET A 400 12.12 -5.83 -17.44
C MET A 400 11.69 -6.12 -16.00
N VAL A 401 12.63 -6.22 -15.06
CA VAL A 401 12.27 -6.40 -13.64
C VAL A 401 11.53 -5.18 -13.11
N GLY A 402 11.86 -3.96 -13.55
CA GLY A 402 11.12 -2.74 -13.22
C GLY A 402 9.71 -2.73 -13.79
N LEU A 403 9.50 -3.31 -14.98
CA LEU A 403 8.18 -3.49 -15.56
C LEU A 403 7.30 -4.40 -14.69
N SER A 404 7.88 -5.43 -14.07
CA SER A 404 7.16 -6.25 -13.07
C SER A 404 6.68 -5.43 -11.87
N VAL A 405 7.52 -4.50 -11.38
CA VAL A 405 7.16 -3.57 -10.30
C VAL A 405 6.05 -2.66 -10.80
N ALA A 406 6.16 -2.06 -11.99
CA ALA A 406 5.12 -1.20 -12.55
C ALA A 406 3.77 -1.91 -12.74
N VAL A 407 3.76 -3.20 -13.12
CA VAL A 407 2.51 -3.97 -13.20
C VAL A 407 1.90 -4.17 -11.81
N LEU A 408 2.67 -4.67 -10.84
CA LEU A 408 2.11 -5.00 -9.52
C LEU A 408 1.78 -3.75 -8.70
N THR A 409 2.70 -2.80 -8.69
CA THR A 409 2.60 -1.56 -7.96
C THR A 409 1.68 -0.57 -8.66
N GLY A 410 1.92 -0.34 -9.95
CA GLY A 410 1.23 0.65 -10.73
C GLY A 410 -0.21 0.27 -11.05
N LEU A 411 -0.54 -1.02 -11.27
CA LEU A 411 -1.93 -1.45 -11.53
C LEU A 411 -2.62 -1.99 -10.27
N ALA A 412 -1.95 -2.84 -9.48
CA ALA A 412 -2.59 -3.47 -8.32
C ALA A 412 -2.47 -2.67 -7.01
N GLY A 413 -1.65 -1.60 -7.00
CA GLY A 413 -1.43 -0.78 -5.80
C GLY A 413 -0.58 -1.44 -4.72
N GLN A 414 0.05 -2.58 -5.01
CA GLN A 414 0.80 -3.35 -4.03
C GLN A 414 2.30 -3.08 -4.19
N LEU A 415 2.90 -2.40 -3.21
CA LEU A 415 4.35 -2.23 -3.18
C LEU A 415 5.04 -3.55 -2.84
N THR A 416 6.07 -3.89 -3.61
CA THR A 416 6.95 -5.04 -3.39
C THR A 416 8.41 -4.58 -3.45
N LEU A 417 9.24 -5.07 -2.54
CA LEU A 417 10.70 -4.85 -2.51
C LEU A 417 11.48 -6.16 -2.77
N GLY A 418 10.84 -7.16 -3.38
CA GLY A 418 11.43 -8.49 -3.60
C GLY A 418 11.60 -8.91 -5.05
N GLN A 419 11.34 -8.01 -6.02
CA GLN A 419 11.27 -8.41 -7.43
C GLN A 419 12.61 -8.88 -8.01
N PHE A 420 13.74 -8.32 -7.56
CA PHE A 420 15.05 -8.79 -8.04
C PHE A 420 15.43 -10.16 -7.45
N ALA A 421 14.96 -10.47 -6.23
CA ALA A 421 15.07 -11.81 -5.66
C ALA A 421 14.13 -12.82 -6.34
N ILE A 422 12.96 -12.40 -6.82
CA ILE A 422 12.10 -13.25 -7.66
C ILE A 422 12.74 -13.47 -9.04
N ALA A 423 13.42 -12.44 -9.58
CA ALA A 423 14.16 -12.51 -10.83
C ALA A 423 15.34 -13.50 -10.72
N SER A 424 16.07 -13.51 -9.61
CA SER A 424 17.15 -14.47 -9.39
C SER A 424 16.66 -15.90 -9.50
N LEU A 425 15.50 -16.23 -8.90
CA LEU A 425 14.87 -17.55 -9.09
C LEU A 425 14.61 -17.89 -10.55
N GLY A 426 14.19 -16.91 -11.36
CA GLY A 426 13.97 -17.07 -12.79
C GLY A 426 15.25 -17.46 -13.52
N ALA A 427 16.38 -16.84 -13.14
CA ALA A 427 17.71 -17.18 -13.64
C ALA A 427 18.14 -18.61 -13.28
N PHE A 428 17.88 -19.05 -12.04
CA PHE A 428 18.25 -20.40 -11.62
C PHE A 428 17.38 -21.47 -12.28
N ILE A 429 16.08 -21.25 -12.36
CA ILE A 429 15.16 -22.19 -13.01
C ILE A 429 15.47 -22.25 -14.51
N SER A 430 15.74 -21.12 -15.17
CA SER A 430 16.13 -21.14 -16.58
C SER A 430 17.45 -21.88 -16.78
N TYR A 431 18.45 -21.64 -15.95
CA TYR A 431 19.71 -22.39 -15.97
C TYR A 431 19.50 -23.91 -15.80
N ALA A 432 18.75 -24.32 -14.78
CA ALA A 432 18.51 -25.73 -14.47
C ALA A 432 17.74 -26.45 -15.60
N VAL A 433 16.83 -25.75 -16.30
CA VAL A 433 16.10 -26.31 -17.44
C VAL A 433 16.97 -26.32 -18.70
N ALA A 434 17.71 -25.24 -18.96
CA ALA A 434 18.57 -25.12 -20.14
C ALA A 434 19.66 -26.19 -20.15
N THR A 435 20.30 -26.45 -19.00
CA THR A 435 21.34 -27.48 -18.87
C THR A 435 20.81 -28.90 -19.07
N ARG A 436 19.56 -29.19 -18.69
CA ARG A 436 18.95 -30.53 -18.84
C ARG A 436 18.36 -30.78 -20.22
N THR A 437 17.80 -29.75 -20.85
CA THR A 437 16.99 -29.91 -22.07
C THR A 437 17.66 -29.36 -23.33
N GLY A 438 18.66 -28.47 -23.19
CA GLY A 438 19.23 -27.70 -24.29
C GLY A 438 18.25 -26.68 -24.93
N ASN A 439 17.02 -26.56 -24.42
CA ASN A 439 15.97 -25.73 -25.01
C ASN A 439 15.78 -24.43 -24.22
N TYR A 440 16.41 -23.36 -24.71
CA TYR A 440 16.37 -22.04 -24.07
C TYR A 440 14.98 -21.39 -24.07
N PRO A 441 14.17 -21.41 -25.16
CA PRO A 441 12.80 -20.91 -25.11
C PRO A 441 11.96 -21.54 -23.98
N LEU A 442 12.04 -22.87 -23.82
CA LEU A 442 11.37 -23.56 -22.72
C LEU A 442 11.95 -23.13 -21.37
N ALA A 443 13.28 -23.01 -21.24
CA ALA A 443 13.93 -22.55 -20.03
C ALA A 443 13.43 -21.18 -19.57
N PHE A 444 13.23 -20.23 -20.48
CA PHE A 444 12.70 -18.90 -20.16
C PHE A 444 11.23 -18.95 -19.73
N VAL A 445 10.41 -19.79 -20.37
CA VAL A 445 9.00 -20.00 -19.97
C VAL A 445 8.91 -20.63 -18.58
N TYR A 446 9.68 -21.68 -18.30
CA TYR A 446 9.72 -22.31 -16.97
C TYR A 446 10.29 -21.37 -15.90
N GLY A 447 11.32 -20.59 -16.25
CA GLY A 447 11.85 -19.52 -15.38
C GLY A 447 10.78 -18.50 -15.01
N GLY A 448 10.03 -18.02 -16.00
CA GLY A 448 8.89 -17.14 -15.77
C GLY A 448 7.79 -17.79 -14.91
N VAL A 449 7.33 -18.99 -15.27
CA VAL A 449 6.25 -19.68 -14.52
C VAL A 449 6.68 -19.97 -13.08
N GLY A 450 7.89 -20.47 -12.87
CA GLY A 450 8.43 -20.76 -11.54
C GLY A 450 8.50 -19.53 -10.64
N SER A 451 9.05 -18.41 -11.17
CA SER A 451 9.06 -17.13 -10.48
C SER A 451 7.65 -16.57 -10.25
N GLY A 452 6.73 -16.74 -11.19
CA GLY A 452 5.33 -16.36 -11.04
C GLY A 452 4.63 -17.12 -9.91
N LEU A 453 4.84 -18.43 -9.81
CA LEU A 453 4.30 -19.26 -8.72
C LEU A 453 4.89 -18.86 -7.36
N LEU A 454 6.20 -18.62 -7.29
CA LEU A 454 6.83 -18.12 -6.07
C LEU A 454 6.24 -16.76 -5.66
N ALA A 455 6.08 -15.84 -6.61
CA ALA A 455 5.49 -14.52 -6.34
C ALA A 455 4.06 -14.64 -5.79
N VAL A 456 3.28 -15.63 -6.24
CA VAL A 456 1.97 -15.94 -5.65
C VAL A 456 2.11 -16.37 -4.21
N VAL A 457 3.03 -17.30 -3.89
CA VAL A 457 3.27 -17.76 -2.51
C VAL A 457 3.64 -16.60 -1.59
N LEU A 458 4.55 -15.73 -2.04
CA LEU A 458 4.95 -14.52 -1.30
C LEU A 458 3.82 -13.49 -1.19
N GLY A 459 2.88 -13.48 -2.14
CA GLY A 459 1.71 -12.62 -2.17
C GLY A 459 0.52 -13.14 -1.34
N LEU A 460 0.50 -14.40 -0.90
CA LEU A 460 -0.59 -14.97 -0.11
C LEU A 460 -0.86 -14.20 1.21
N PRO A 461 0.15 -13.75 1.99
CA PRO A 461 -0.07 -12.90 3.14
C PRO A 461 -0.78 -11.58 2.80
N ALA A 462 -0.54 -11.04 1.59
CA ALA A 462 -1.20 -9.82 1.10
C ALA A 462 -2.72 -9.99 0.91
N LEU A 463 -3.23 -11.23 0.84
CA LEU A 463 -4.67 -11.49 0.75
C LEU A 463 -5.38 -11.26 2.08
N ARG A 464 -4.65 -11.35 3.21
CA ARG A 464 -5.19 -11.14 4.56
C ARG A 464 -4.88 -9.76 5.12
N LEU A 465 -3.84 -9.10 4.60
CA LEU A 465 -3.30 -7.85 5.12
C LEU A 465 -3.59 -6.69 4.15
N ARG A 466 -4.02 -5.55 4.68
CA ARG A 466 -4.13 -4.30 3.91
C ARG A 466 -2.81 -3.54 3.96
N GLY A 467 -2.28 -3.11 2.81
CA GLY A 467 -1.24 -2.07 2.71
C GLY A 467 0.22 -2.53 2.81
N MET A 468 1.07 -1.67 3.40
CA MET A 468 2.55 -1.69 3.31
C MET A 468 3.26 -2.83 4.07
N ILE A 469 2.54 -3.68 4.79
CA ILE A 469 3.16 -4.77 5.56
C ILE A 469 3.68 -5.87 4.61
N LEU A 470 3.08 -5.99 3.42
CA LEU A 470 3.60 -6.82 2.32
C LEU A 470 5.04 -6.44 1.95
N THR A 471 5.32 -5.14 1.88
CA THR A 471 6.64 -4.58 1.57
C THR A 471 7.71 -5.19 2.46
N VAL A 472 7.43 -5.31 3.76
CA VAL A 472 8.33 -5.89 4.77
C VAL A 472 8.60 -7.38 4.47
N THR A 473 7.56 -8.14 4.14
CA THR A 473 7.70 -9.57 3.79
C THR A 473 8.55 -9.76 2.54
N THR A 474 8.30 -8.96 1.51
CA THR A 474 9.06 -9.03 0.25
C THR A 474 10.51 -8.57 0.40
N LEU A 475 10.80 -7.59 1.27
CA LEU A 475 12.17 -7.19 1.60
C LEU A 475 12.90 -8.30 2.37
N SER A 476 12.21 -8.94 3.31
CA SER A 476 12.76 -10.08 4.07
C SER A 476 13.14 -11.22 3.14
N PHE A 477 12.27 -11.52 2.18
CA PHE A 477 12.57 -12.46 1.11
C PHE A 477 13.77 -12.01 0.25
N ALA A 478 13.85 -10.72 -0.08
CA ALA A 478 14.96 -10.16 -0.86
C ALA A 478 16.32 -10.32 -0.16
N LEU A 479 16.35 -10.22 1.17
CA LEU A 479 17.55 -10.40 1.99
C LEU A 479 17.88 -11.88 2.22
N MET A 480 16.86 -12.72 2.37
CA MET A 480 17.02 -14.17 2.55
C MET A 480 17.58 -14.86 1.29
N THR A 481 17.20 -14.37 0.11
CA THR A 481 17.47 -15.07 -1.15
C THR A 481 18.97 -15.24 -1.45
N PRO A 482 19.79 -14.17 -1.54
CA PRO A 482 21.22 -14.32 -1.81
C PRO A 482 22.00 -14.97 -0.67
N GLU A 483 21.58 -14.79 0.57
CA GLU A 483 22.31 -15.28 1.75
C GLU A 483 22.04 -16.76 2.05
N TRP A 484 20.88 -17.28 1.69
CA TRP A 484 20.47 -18.65 2.04
C TRP A 484 19.95 -19.47 0.86
N LEU A 485 19.06 -18.91 0.05
CA LEU A 485 18.38 -19.67 -1.01
C LEU A 485 19.33 -20.00 -2.16
N ILE A 486 20.08 -19.01 -2.65
CA ILE A 486 20.99 -19.18 -3.80
C ILE A 486 22.13 -20.16 -3.49
N PRO A 487 22.89 -20.01 -2.38
CA PRO A 487 23.97 -20.95 -2.06
C PRO A 487 23.51 -22.40 -1.95
N ARG A 488 22.29 -22.63 -1.46
CA ARG A 488 21.72 -23.97 -1.29
C ARG A 488 21.26 -24.60 -2.61
N LEU A 489 20.97 -23.80 -3.62
CA LEU A 489 20.52 -24.28 -4.93
C LEU A 489 21.69 -24.56 -5.88
N ILE A 490 22.74 -23.73 -5.87
CA ILE A 490 23.81 -23.78 -6.88
C ILE A 490 25.24 -23.69 -6.30
N GLY A 491 25.43 -23.67 -4.98
CA GLY A 491 26.74 -23.49 -4.37
C GLY A 491 27.30 -22.07 -4.56
N GLU A 492 28.61 -21.97 -4.82
CA GLU A 492 29.29 -20.67 -4.97
C GLU A 492 29.02 -19.98 -6.31
N GLY A 493 28.62 -20.75 -7.34
CA GLY A 493 28.25 -20.21 -8.63
C GLY A 493 28.29 -21.24 -9.74
N VAL A 494 27.58 -20.94 -10.82
CA VAL A 494 27.46 -21.80 -12.01
C VAL A 494 27.63 -20.98 -13.27
N GLN A 495 28.16 -21.61 -14.33
CA GLN A 495 28.20 -21.01 -15.66
C GLN A 495 26.87 -21.30 -16.38
N PRO A 496 26.03 -20.29 -16.63
CA PRO A 496 24.67 -20.51 -17.10
C PRO A 496 24.58 -20.99 -18.56
N GLY A 497 25.66 -20.81 -19.33
CA GLY A 497 25.68 -20.96 -20.78
C GLY A 497 24.84 -19.90 -21.48
N ARG A 498 25.05 -19.73 -22.80
CA ARG A 498 24.30 -18.74 -23.60
C ARG A 498 23.27 -19.41 -24.49
N PRO A 499 22.14 -18.75 -24.80
CA PRO A 499 21.11 -19.32 -25.65
C PRO A 499 21.63 -19.70 -27.03
N ILE A 500 21.24 -20.89 -27.47
CA ILE A 500 21.51 -21.42 -28.80
C ILE A 500 20.23 -21.27 -29.63
N LEU A 501 20.32 -20.56 -30.75
CA LEU A 501 19.21 -20.38 -31.69
C LEU A 501 18.87 -21.69 -32.41
N PRO A 502 17.62 -21.87 -32.90
CA PRO A 502 17.27 -22.95 -33.79
C PRO A 502 18.22 -22.96 -35.01
N GLY A 503 19.06 -23.99 -35.14
CA GLY A 503 20.15 -24.05 -36.13
C GLY A 503 21.56 -24.16 -35.55
N GLY A 504 21.72 -24.14 -34.22
CA GLY A 504 23.01 -24.44 -33.56
C GLY A 504 23.93 -23.22 -33.35
N HIS A 505 23.48 -22.02 -33.72
CA HIS A 505 24.24 -20.78 -33.49
C HIS A 505 24.13 -20.33 -32.02
N ALA A 506 25.25 -20.38 -31.29
CA ALA A 506 25.35 -19.88 -29.92
C ALA A 506 25.56 -18.36 -29.90
N LEU A 507 24.87 -17.65 -29.00
CA LEU A 507 24.94 -16.19 -28.85
C LEU A 507 26.17 -15.74 -28.05
N ASP A 508 27.36 -16.06 -28.54
CA ASP A 508 28.62 -15.96 -27.78
C ASP A 508 29.22 -14.54 -27.74
N THR A 509 28.74 -13.61 -28.56
CA THR A 509 29.12 -12.19 -28.46
C THR A 509 28.09 -11.34 -27.70
N GLY A 510 28.55 -10.26 -27.08
CA GLY A 510 27.68 -9.30 -26.40
C GLY A 510 26.66 -8.66 -27.36
N ARG A 511 27.05 -8.40 -28.61
CA ARG A 511 26.17 -7.90 -29.68
C ARG A 511 25.06 -8.88 -30.06
N GLU A 512 25.39 -10.15 -30.27
CA GLU A 512 24.39 -11.19 -30.60
C GLU A 512 23.41 -11.39 -29.45
N TYR A 513 23.91 -11.43 -28.21
CA TYR A 513 23.05 -11.54 -27.04
C TYR A 513 22.16 -10.31 -26.84
N LEU A 514 22.64 -9.12 -27.23
CA LEU A 514 21.84 -7.89 -27.19
C LEU A 514 20.65 -7.96 -28.16
N TRP A 515 20.81 -8.49 -29.37
CA TRP A 515 19.68 -8.72 -30.29
C TRP A 515 18.59 -9.59 -29.66
N PHE A 516 18.99 -10.71 -29.06
CA PHE A 516 18.09 -11.58 -28.32
C PHE A 516 17.39 -10.84 -27.17
N THR A 517 18.16 -10.06 -26.39
CA THR A 517 17.64 -9.27 -25.26
C THR A 517 16.60 -8.24 -25.71
N VAL A 518 16.81 -7.55 -26.84
CA VAL A 518 15.86 -6.58 -27.39
C VAL A 518 14.55 -7.26 -27.80
N VAL A 519 14.61 -8.45 -28.41
CA VAL A 519 13.42 -9.23 -28.77
C VAL A 519 12.64 -9.66 -27.52
N VAL A 520 13.32 -10.20 -26.51
CA VAL A 520 12.71 -10.59 -25.23
C VAL A 520 12.09 -9.38 -24.54
N PHE A 521 12.79 -8.24 -24.51
CA PHE A 521 12.28 -6.98 -23.96
C PHE A 521 11.00 -6.52 -24.67
N ALA A 522 10.96 -6.60 -26.01
CA ALA A 522 9.78 -6.24 -26.79
C ALA A 522 8.58 -7.15 -26.47
N LEU A 523 8.80 -8.46 -26.34
CA LEU A 523 7.77 -9.42 -25.94
C LEU A 523 7.24 -9.15 -24.52
N VAL A 524 8.13 -8.82 -23.59
CA VAL A 524 7.77 -8.44 -22.21
C VAL A 524 6.96 -7.13 -22.19
N CYS A 525 7.35 -6.14 -23.00
CA CYS A 525 6.59 -4.90 -23.17
C CYS A 525 5.19 -5.17 -23.75
N LEU A 526 5.09 -6.05 -24.76
CA LEU A 526 3.82 -6.47 -25.35
C LEU A 526 2.93 -7.17 -24.33
N LEU A 527 3.48 -8.09 -23.54
CA LEU A 527 2.76 -8.79 -22.47
C LEU A 527 2.22 -7.78 -21.44
N ALA A 528 3.05 -6.85 -20.97
CA ALA A 528 2.62 -5.82 -20.02
C ALA A 528 1.57 -4.88 -20.62
N HIS A 529 1.67 -4.56 -21.92
CA HIS A 529 0.66 -3.79 -22.64
C HIS A 529 -0.68 -4.54 -22.73
N ASN A 530 -0.66 -5.83 -23.07
CA ASN A 530 -1.86 -6.67 -23.12
C ASN A 530 -2.54 -6.76 -21.75
N VAL A 531 -1.76 -7.04 -20.70
CA VAL A 531 -2.27 -7.09 -19.32
C VAL A 531 -2.92 -5.77 -18.92
N ARG A 532 -2.26 -4.63 -19.19
CA ARG A 532 -2.77 -3.30 -18.86
C ARG A 532 -4.05 -2.93 -19.63
N SER A 533 -4.11 -3.25 -20.93
CA SER A 533 -5.23 -2.88 -21.80
C SER A 533 -6.43 -3.84 -21.71
N SER A 534 -6.21 -5.05 -21.21
CA SER A 534 -7.26 -6.06 -21.03
C SER A 534 -8.16 -5.80 -19.80
N GLY A 535 -9.19 -6.65 -19.66
CA GLY A 535 -10.03 -6.67 -18.47
C GLY A 535 -9.26 -6.94 -17.17
N LEU A 536 -8.16 -7.71 -17.21
CA LEU A 536 -7.36 -7.98 -16.02
C LEU A 536 -6.76 -6.68 -15.46
N GLY A 537 -6.24 -5.81 -16.33
CA GLY A 537 -5.73 -4.49 -15.95
C GLY A 537 -6.80 -3.63 -15.28
N ARG A 538 -8.03 -3.62 -15.83
CA ARG A 538 -9.16 -2.89 -15.23
C ARG A 538 -9.57 -3.45 -13.86
N LEU A 539 -9.60 -4.78 -13.70
CA LEU A 539 -9.86 -5.42 -12.42
C LEU A 539 -8.80 -5.05 -11.36
N MET A 540 -7.52 -5.04 -11.75
CA MET A 540 -6.41 -4.66 -10.87
C MET A 540 -6.54 -3.19 -10.43
N VAL A 541 -6.83 -2.28 -11.37
CA VAL A 541 -7.05 -0.86 -11.08
C VAL A 541 -8.25 -0.66 -10.17
N ALA A 542 -9.36 -1.38 -10.39
CA ALA A 542 -10.54 -1.30 -9.53
C ALA A 542 -10.23 -1.72 -8.07
N VAL A 543 -9.51 -2.83 -7.89
CA VAL A 543 -9.08 -3.30 -6.55
C VAL A 543 -8.09 -2.33 -5.89
N ARG A 544 -7.20 -1.71 -6.67
CA ARG A 544 -6.26 -0.68 -6.19
C ARG A 544 -6.99 0.58 -5.71
N ASP A 545 -7.93 1.07 -6.51
CA ASP A 545 -8.61 2.34 -6.27
C ASP A 545 -9.58 2.22 -5.08
N ASN A 546 -10.38 1.14 -5.03
CA ASN A 546 -11.29 0.85 -3.93
C ASN A 546 -11.65 -0.65 -3.87
N GLU A 547 -10.95 -1.42 -3.04
CA GLU A 547 -11.16 -2.87 -2.90
C GLU A 547 -12.58 -3.24 -2.44
N ASP A 548 -13.15 -2.50 -1.49
CA ASP A 548 -14.48 -2.82 -0.95
C ASP A 548 -15.58 -2.52 -2.00
N ASN A 549 -15.45 -1.44 -2.77
CA ASN A 549 -16.36 -1.18 -3.88
C ASN A 549 -16.20 -2.18 -5.03
N ALA A 550 -14.96 -2.57 -5.38
CA ALA A 550 -14.73 -3.62 -6.38
C ALA A 550 -15.44 -4.93 -6.00
N ARG A 551 -15.49 -5.28 -4.71
CA ARG A 551 -16.21 -6.47 -4.22
C ARG A 551 -17.73 -6.35 -4.36
N ALA A 552 -18.31 -5.17 -4.16
CA ALA A 552 -19.73 -4.94 -4.47
C ALA A 552 -20.03 -5.12 -5.97
N PHE A 553 -19.06 -4.82 -6.82
CA PHE A 553 -19.09 -5.05 -8.27
C PHE A 553 -18.75 -6.50 -8.67
N THR A 554 -18.90 -7.46 -7.75
CA THR A 554 -18.63 -8.90 -7.93
C THR A 554 -17.16 -9.31 -8.14
N VAL A 555 -16.23 -8.36 -8.05
CA VAL A 555 -14.80 -8.63 -8.24
C VAL A 555 -14.25 -9.36 -7.01
N ARG A 556 -13.73 -10.56 -7.22
CA ARG A 556 -13.03 -11.32 -6.17
C ARG A 556 -11.62 -10.75 -5.97
N SER A 557 -11.47 -9.80 -5.05
CA SER A 557 -10.20 -9.10 -4.82
C SER A 557 -9.02 -10.04 -4.59
N ALA A 558 -9.23 -11.14 -3.86
CA ALA A 558 -8.20 -12.14 -3.61
C ALA A 558 -7.67 -12.80 -4.90
N ARG A 559 -8.56 -13.13 -5.85
CA ARG A 559 -8.17 -13.74 -7.13
C ARG A 559 -7.38 -12.76 -7.99
N VAL A 560 -7.83 -11.50 -8.06
CA VAL A 560 -7.18 -10.45 -8.84
C VAL A 560 -5.78 -10.16 -8.30
N LYS A 561 -5.61 -10.10 -6.96
CA LYS A 561 -4.29 -9.94 -6.34
C LYS A 561 -3.35 -11.09 -6.69
N VAL A 562 -3.78 -12.35 -6.53
CA VAL A 562 -2.99 -13.54 -6.90
C VAL A 562 -2.56 -13.51 -8.37
N GLN A 563 -3.49 -13.17 -9.27
CA GLN A 563 -3.19 -13.04 -10.70
C GLN A 563 -2.17 -11.94 -10.98
N GLY A 564 -2.29 -10.79 -10.30
CA GLY A 564 -1.31 -9.70 -10.39
C GLY A 564 0.09 -10.11 -9.92
N PHE A 565 0.20 -10.83 -8.80
CA PHE A 565 1.47 -11.38 -8.32
C PHE A 565 2.09 -12.36 -9.30
N PHE A 566 1.28 -13.27 -9.87
CA PHE A 566 1.77 -14.23 -10.87
C PHE A 566 2.34 -13.52 -12.10
N VAL A 567 1.59 -12.58 -12.69
CA VAL A 567 2.03 -11.84 -13.88
C VAL A 567 3.31 -11.06 -13.60
N ALA A 568 3.38 -10.37 -12.46
CA ALA A 568 4.57 -9.64 -12.08
C ALA A 568 5.76 -10.56 -11.86
N GLY A 569 5.60 -11.66 -11.10
CA GLY A 569 6.66 -12.64 -10.90
C GLY A 569 7.12 -13.31 -12.20
N PHE A 570 6.21 -13.53 -13.15
CA PHE A 570 6.53 -14.05 -14.47
C PHE A 570 7.42 -13.08 -15.26
N ILE A 571 7.06 -11.79 -15.29
CA ILE A 571 7.87 -10.75 -15.94
C ILE A 571 9.24 -10.60 -15.26
N ALA A 572 9.28 -10.60 -13.93
CA ALA A 572 10.53 -10.54 -13.17
C ALA A 572 11.42 -11.76 -13.44
N GLY A 573 10.83 -12.96 -13.49
CA GLY A 573 11.52 -14.21 -13.81
C GLY A 573 12.15 -14.21 -15.20
N ILE A 574 11.44 -13.71 -16.23
CA ILE A 574 12.01 -13.55 -17.57
C ILE A 574 13.15 -12.52 -17.57
N GLY A 575 12.97 -11.39 -16.88
CA GLY A 575 14.03 -10.38 -16.74
C GLY A 575 15.28 -10.95 -16.07
N GLY A 576 15.10 -11.75 -15.03
CA GLY A 576 16.17 -12.44 -14.32
C GLY A 576 16.83 -13.56 -15.14
N ALA A 577 16.05 -14.37 -15.87
CA ALA A 577 16.59 -15.37 -16.80
C ALA A 577 17.49 -14.71 -17.86
N THR A 578 17.02 -13.60 -18.44
CA THR A 578 17.79 -12.84 -19.43
C THR A 578 19.06 -12.25 -18.81
N TYR A 579 18.99 -11.75 -17.56
CA TYR A 579 20.16 -11.23 -16.86
C TYR A 579 21.16 -12.33 -16.51
N GLY A 580 20.69 -13.45 -15.96
CA GLY A 580 21.51 -14.58 -15.55
C GLY A 580 22.31 -15.16 -16.72
N HIS A 581 21.67 -15.44 -17.85
CA HIS A 581 22.34 -15.93 -19.06
C HIS A 581 23.25 -14.89 -19.74
N ALA A 582 23.16 -13.61 -19.37
CA ALA A 582 24.11 -12.58 -19.81
C ALA A 582 25.43 -12.59 -19.01
N LEU A 583 25.42 -13.14 -17.80
CA LEU A 583 26.58 -13.22 -16.93
C LEU A 583 27.45 -14.43 -17.27
N SER A 584 28.76 -14.29 -17.08
CA SER A 584 29.70 -15.41 -17.21
C SER A 584 29.56 -16.43 -16.08
N VAL A 585 29.26 -15.95 -14.87
CA VAL A 585 29.00 -16.75 -13.68
C VAL A 585 27.79 -16.18 -12.96
N VAL A 586 26.87 -17.05 -12.59
CA VAL A 586 25.72 -16.71 -11.74
C VAL A 586 25.97 -17.30 -10.37
N GLY A 587 26.04 -16.44 -9.35
CA GLY A 587 26.23 -16.83 -7.96
C GLY A 587 25.46 -15.92 -6.98
N PRO A 588 25.66 -16.09 -5.66
CA PRO A 588 24.98 -15.30 -4.63
C PRO A 588 25.17 -13.78 -4.80
N SER A 589 26.35 -13.34 -5.24
CA SER A 589 26.68 -11.92 -5.46
C SER A 589 26.09 -11.34 -6.75
N SER A 590 25.63 -12.17 -7.68
CA SER A 590 25.01 -11.72 -8.94
C SER A 590 23.66 -11.05 -8.72
N PHE A 591 22.98 -11.37 -7.61
CA PHE A 591 21.65 -10.84 -7.29
C PHE A 591 21.60 -10.19 -5.90
N PRO A 592 22.30 -9.05 -5.70
CA PRO A 592 22.34 -8.41 -4.39
C PRO A 592 20.95 -7.87 -4.00
N SER A 593 20.64 -7.91 -2.71
CA SER A 593 19.36 -7.45 -2.18
C SER A 593 19.12 -5.95 -2.43
N GLY A 594 20.19 -5.15 -2.48
CA GLY A 594 20.14 -3.72 -2.81
C GLY A 594 19.51 -3.44 -4.18
N SER A 595 19.73 -4.32 -5.17
CA SER A 595 19.12 -4.14 -6.50
C SER A 595 17.59 -4.28 -6.49
N SER A 596 17.00 -4.99 -5.53
CA SER A 596 15.52 -5.01 -5.39
C SER A 596 14.96 -3.64 -5.04
N ILE A 597 15.74 -2.83 -4.32
CA ILE A 597 15.41 -1.47 -3.98
C ILE A 597 15.59 -0.56 -5.21
N ASP A 598 16.71 -0.69 -5.93
CA ASP A 598 16.99 0.12 -7.12
C ASP A 598 15.92 -0.06 -8.19
N VAL A 599 15.44 -1.29 -8.39
CA VAL A 599 14.35 -1.60 -9.32
C VAL A 599 13.06 -0.83 -8.97
N VAL A 600 12.77 -0.67 -7.69
CA VAL A 600 11.58 0.06 -7.23
C VAL A 600 11.79 1.57 -7.38
N VAL A 601 12.96 2.08 -6.98
CA VAL A 601 13.35 3.49 -7.13
C VAL A 601 13.26 3.91 -8.59
N MET A 602 13.87 3.15 -9.50
CA MET A 602 13.86 3.46 -10.93
C MET A 602 12.44 3.38 -11.52
N SER A 603 11.62 2.41 -11.11
CA SER A 603 10.25 2.28 -11.61
C SER A 603 9.37 3.45 -11.19
N VAL A 604 9.55 3.95 -9.97
CA VAL A 604 8.81 5.10 -9.45
C VAL A 604 9.31 6.40 -10.06
N ILE A 605 10.63 6.65 -10.10
CA ILE A 605 11.24 7.84 -10.71
C ILE A 605 10.89 7.92 -12.20
N GLY A 606 10.91 6.79 -12.90
CA GLY A 606 10.52 6.71 -14.30
C GLY A 606 9.04 6.97 -14.54
N GLY A 607 8.18 6.66 -13.57
CA GLY A 607 6.73 6.80 -13.63
C GLY A 607 6.02 5.45 -13.58
N VAL A 608 5.72 4.98 -12.36
CA VAL A 608 5.22 3.62 -12.07
C VAL A 608 3.89 3.27 -12.75
N THR A 609 3.16 4.29 -13.18
CA THR A 609 1.83 4.16 -13.79
C THR A 609 1.87 4.02 -15.31
N THR A 610 3.06 4.16 -15.91
CA THR A 610 3.29 4.09 -17.36
C THR A 610 4.19 2.90 -17.72
N LEU A 611 3.99 2.33 -18.91
CA LEU A 611 4.82 1.21 -19.39
C LEU A 611 6.24 1.65 -19.77
N ALA A 612 6.42 2.90 -20.19
CA ALA A 612 7.72 3.47 -20.53
C ALA A 612 8.54 3.87 -19.29
N GLY A 613 7.87 4.06 -18.14
CA GLY A 613 8.50 4.52 -16.90
C GLY A 613 9.71 3.68 -16.48
N PRO A 614 9.58 2.35 -16.32
CA PRO A 614 10.70 1.49 -15.93
C PRO A 614 11.93 1.58 -16.84
N LEU A 615 11.74 1.77 -18.15
CA LEU A 615 12.85 1.94 -19.10
C LEU A 615 13.56 3.28 -18.89
N LEU A 616 12.81 4.39 -18.77
CA LEU A 616 13.37 5.71 -18.48
C LEU A 616 14.07 5.75 -17.13
N GLY A 617 13.49 5.08 -16.14
CA GLY A 617 14.08 4.90 -14.82
C GLY A 617 15.39 4.13 -14.89
N ALA A 618 15.43 2.98 -15.57
CA ALA A 618 16.64 2.17 -15.70
C ALA A 618 17.77 2.93 -16.42
N LEU A 619 17.44 3.72 -17.45
CA LEU A 619 18.41 4.59 -18.13
C LEU A 619 19.02 5.63 -17.18
N LEU A 620 18.22 6.21 -16.27
CA LEU A 620 18.70 7.20 -15.31
C LEU A 620 19.50 6.56 -14.15
N VAL A 621 18.94 5.54 -13.51
CA VAL A 621 19.47 4.95 -12.27
C VAL A 621 20.67 4.05 -12.53
N ILE A 622 20.64 3.30 -13.63
CA ILE A 622 21.68 2.32 -13.98
C ILE A 622 22.52 2.83 -15.14
N GLY A 623 21.88 3.39 -16.17
CA GLY A 623 22.58 3.85 -17.37
C GLY A 623 23.61 4.94 -17.08
N ILE A 624 23.24 6.01 -16.36
CA ILE A 624 24.16 7.12 -16.08
C ILE A 624 25.43 6.65 -15.35
N PRO A 625 25.36 5.97 -14.19
CA PRO A 625 26.57 5.49 -13.50
C PRO A 625 27.37 4.47 -14.31
N THR A 626 26.71 3.74 -15.21
CA THR A 626 27.35 2.72 -16.04
C THR A 626 28.13 3.33 -17.21
N PHE A 627 27.69 4.45 -17.79
CA PHE A 627 28.38 5.09 -18.92
C PHE A 627 29.28 6.26 -18.53
N VAL A 628 29.00 6.90 -17.39
CA VAL A 628 29.76 8.05 -16.90
C VAL A 628 30.55 7.62 -15.66
N PRO A 629 31.90 7.70 -15.67
CA PRO A 629 32.70 7.43 -14.48
C PRO A 629 32.47 8.53 -13.45
N LEU A 630 31.58 8.28 -12.50
CA LEU A 630 31.25 9.21 -11.42
C LEU A 630 32.13 8.89 -10.21
N GLY A 631 32.87 9.88 -9.71
CA GLY A 631 33.47 9.80 -8.37
C GLY A 631 32.39 9.81 -7.28
N SER A 632 32.79 9.62 -6.02
CA SER A 632 31.86 9.56 -4.87
C SER A 632 30.93 10.79 -4.76
N VAL A 633 31.40 11.98 -5.15
CA VAL A 633 30.59 13.20 -5.21
C VAL A 633 29.53 13.12 -6.33
N GLY A 634 29.89 12.56 -7.49
CA GLY A 634 28.96 12.33 -8.59
C GLY A 634 27.85 11.32 -8.24
N LEU A 635 28.17 10.30 -7.42
CA LEU A 635 27.17 9.36 -6.90
C LEU A 635 26.18 10.05 -5.96
N VAL A 636 26.66 10.88 -5.03
CA VAL A 636 25.80 11.70 -4.16
C VAL A 636 24.89 12.60 -5.00
N ALA A 637 25.44 13.28 -6.01
CA ALA A 637 24.68 14.14 -6.91
C ALA A 637 23.59 13.36 -7.67
N THR A 638 23.87 12.11 -8.06
CA THR A 638 22.92 11.22 -8.74
C THR A 638 21.77 10.83 -7.81
N TYR A 639 22.05 10.38 -6.58
CA TYR A 639 21.00 10.06 -5.61
C TYR A 639 20.18 11.29 -5.19
N ALA A 640 20.83 12.45 -5.05
CA ALA A 640 20.14 13.71 -4.77
C ALA A 640 19.25 14.14 -5.94
N GLY A 641 19.73 14.03 -7.17
CA GLY A 641 18.97 14.29 -8.39
C GLY A 641 17.75 13.37 -8.53
N GLN A 642 17.92 12.07 -8.24
CA GLN A 642 16.83 11.10 -8.19
C GLN A 642 15.75 11.48 -7.16
N LEU A 643 16.15 11.88 -5.95
CA LEU A 643 15.23 12.36 -4.92
C LEU A 643 14.52 13.65 -5.34
N LEU A 644 15.22 14.59 -5.98
CA LEU A 644 14.61 15.82 -6.51
C LEU A 644 13.57 15.54 -7.59
N ILE A 645 13.87 14.65 -8.54
CA ILE A 645 12.90 14.23 -9.56
C ILE A 645 11.63 13.69 -8.88
N LEU A 646 11.78 12.84 -7.88
CA LEU A 646 10.65 12.28 -7.15
C LEU A 646 9.80 13.34 -6.41
N LEU A 647 10.43 14.39 -5.88
CA LEU A 647 9.75 15.45 -5.13
C LEU A 647 9.06 16.48 -6.02
N TYR A 648 9.64 16.80 -7.18
CA TYR A 648 9.13 17.85 -8.06
C TYR A 648 8.31 17.30 -9.25
N LEU A 649 8.51 16.04 -9.63
CA LEU A 649 7.79 15.34 -10.70
C LEU A 649 7.10 14.09 -10.11
N PRO A 650 5.93 14.23 -9.45
CA PRO A 650 5.23 13.11 -8.81
C PRO A 650 4.73 12.05 -9.82
N GLY A 651 4.60 12.40 -11.10
CA GLY A 651 4.32 11.46 -12.19
C GLY A 651 5.56 10.74 -12.75
N GLY A 652 6.75 11.05 -12.23
CA GLY A 652 8.03 10.58 -12.72
C GLY A 652 8.44 11.20 -14.07
N LEU A 653 9.53 10.70 -14.66
CA LEU A 653 10.02 11.16 -15.96
C LEU A 653 9.01 10.96 -17.10
N ALA A 654 8.09 10.00 -16.96
CA ALA A 654 7.00 9.80 -17.90
C ALA A 654 6.13 11.06 -18.08
N SER A 655 5.95 11.88 -17.03
CA SER A 655 5.15 13.11 -17.17
C SER A 655 5.83 14.17 -18.05
N LEU A 656 7.17 14.12 -18.20
CA LEU A 656 7.89 14.99 -19.15
C LEU A 656 7.59 14.56 -20.59
N VAL A 657 7.53 13.25 -20.84
CA VAL A 657 7.14 12.70 -22.15
C VAL A 657 5.70 13.06 -22.49
N GLU A 658 4.81 13.05 -21.50
CA GLU A 658 3.43 13.54 -21.64
C GLU A 658 3.37 15.03 -21.98
N GLY A 659 4.15 15.88 -21.29
CA GLY A 659 4.24 17.31 -21.61
C GLY A 659 4.76 17.57 -23.02
N LEU A 660 5.71 16.77 -23.50
CA LEU A 660 6.20 16.80 -24.89
C LEU A 660 5.11 16.37 -25.88
N ARG A 661 4.38 15.29 -25.58
CA ARG A 661 3.23 14.81 -26.37
C ARG A 661 2.19 15.91 -26.51
N ASP A 662 1.80 16.56 -25.43
CA ASP A 662 0.75 17.58 -25.45
C ASP A 662 1.18 18.84 -26.20
N ARG A 663 2.46 19.23 -26.12
CA ARG A 663 3.03 20.30 -26.97
C ARG A 663 3.02 19.94 -28.45
N LEU A 664 3.35 18.70 -28.80
CA LEU A 664 3.29 18.19 -30.17
C LEU A 664 1.86 18.21 -30.70
N VAL A 665 0.91 17.68 -29.92
CA VAL A 665 -0.53 17.68 -30.26
C VAL A 665 -1.03 19.11 -30.44
N ARG A 666 -0.64 20.06 -29.57
CA ARG A 666 -1.00 21.48 -29.70
C ARG A 666 -0.43 22.11 -30.98
N ARG A 667 0.83 21.82 -31.33
CA ARG A 667 1.42 22.28 -32.60
C ARG A 667 0.69 21.72 -33.83
N ILE A 668 0.28 20.45 -33.78
CA ILE A 668 -0.48 19.81 -34.86
C ILE A 668 -1.89 20.43 -34.97
N ALA A 669 -2.54 20.68 -33.83
CA ALA A 669 -3.85 21.31 -33.74
C ALA A 669 -3.85 22.73 -34.33
N LEU A 670 -2.86 23.55 -33.95
CA LEU A 670 -2.68 24.91 -34.47
C LEU A 670 -2.47 24.92 -35.99
N ARG A 671 -1.69 23.98 -36.53
CA ARG A 671 -1.51 23.82 -37.99
C ARG A 671 -2.78 23.42 -38.74
N LYS A 672 -3.78 22.90 -38.04
CA LYS A 672 -5.08 22.49 -38.59
C LYS A 672 -6.21 23.47 -38.22
N GLY A 673 -5.89 24.61 -37.60
CA GLY A 673 -6.87 25.64 -37.23
C GLY A 673 -7.81 25.23 -36.09
N ILE A 674 -7.47 24.20 -35.31
CA ILE A 674 -8.28 23.75 -34.17
C ILE A 674 -7.72 24.41 -32.91
N ASP A 675 -8.51 25.28 -32.28
CA ASP A 675 -8.19 25.79 -30.95
C ASP A 675 -8.40 24.70 -29.90
N VAL A 676 -7.31 24.32 -29.25
CA VAL A 676 -7.26 23.26 -28.25
C VAL A 676 -7.98 23.68 -26.97
N GLU A 677 -7.82 24.93 -26.54
CA GLU A 677 -8.44 25.43 -25.30
C GLU A 677 -9.94 25.59 -25.50
N ALA A 678 -10.38 26.11 -26.66
CA ALA A 678 -11.79 26.14 -27.02
C ALA A 678 -12.40 24.74 -27.14
N ALA A 679 -11.66 23.74 -27.66
CA ALA A 679 -12.13 22.36 -27.72
C ALA A 679 -12.30 21.73 -26.31
N TYR A 680 -11.40 22.02 -25.37
CA TYR A 680 -11.56 21.61 -23.97
C TYR A 680 -12.68 22.39 -23.26
N ALA A 681 -12.82 23.69 -23.51
CA ALA A 681 -13.84 24.55 -22.92
C ALA A 681 -15.26 24.21 -23.43
N ALA A 682 -15.41 23.90 -24.72
CA ALA A 682 -16.67 23.44 -25.31
C ALA A 682 -17.12 22.09 -24.70
N GLU A 683 -16.19 21.17 -24.40
CA GLU A 683 -16.48 19.92 -23.66
C GLU A 683 -16.83 20.15 -22.16
N THR A 684 -16.71 21.37 -21.65
CA THR A 684 -16.95 21.74 -20.24
C THR A 684 -18.16 22.68 -20.05
N ALA A 685 -18.52 23.48 -21.05
CA ALA A 685 -19.67 24.41 -21.00
C ALA A 685 -21.03 23.70 -21.22
N ASP A 686 -21.06 22.58 -21.94
CA ASP A 686 -22.29 21.88 -22.35
C ASP A 686 -22.94 21.03 -21.22
N THR A 687 -22.56 21.28 -19.97
CA THR A 687 -22.76 20.40 -18.79
C THR A 687 -24.15 20.50 -18.15
N ALA A 688 -24.99 21.47 -18.54
CA ALA A 688 -26.20 21.85 -17.80
C ALA A 688 -27.46 20.99 -18.05
N ALA A 689 -27.48 20.10 -19.04
CA ALA A 689 -28.64 19.25 -19.32
C ALA A 689 -28.27 17.76 -19.39
N LEU A 690 -28.48 17.03 -18.29
CA LEU A 690 -28.46 15.57 -18.23
C LEU A 690 -29.90 15.08 -18.06
N THR A 691 -30.66 15.05 -19.14
CA THR A 691 -31.91 14.28 -19.19
C THR A 691 -31.61 12.93 -19.85
N PRO A 692 -31.91 11.79 -19.19
CA PRO A 692 -31.87 10.49 -19.85
C PRO A 692 -32.73 10.56 -21.11
N ARG A 693 -32.19 10.12 -22.25
CA ARG A 693 -32.99 10.01 -23.47
C ARG A 693 -33.95 8.83 -23.30
N PRO A 694 -35.21 8.92 -23.76
CA PRO A 694 -36.11 7.78 -23.83
C PRO A 694 -35.65 6.84 -24.96
N ALA A 695 -34.57 6.12 -24.72
CA ALA A 695 -34.16 4.98 -25.53
C ALA A 695 -34.54 3.73 -24.73
N THR A 696 -35.45 2.89 -25.23
CA THR A 696 -35.77 1.61 -24.59
C THR A 696 -34.53 0.72 -24.54
N LEU A 697 -34.13 0.25 -23.36
CA LEU A 697 -33.15 -0.83 -23.16
C LEU A 697 -33.71 -2.15 -23.71
N THR A 698 -33.76 -2.27 -25.03
CA THR A 698 -34.38 -3.39 -25.76
C THR A 698 -33.68 -4.72 -25.47
N ALA A 699 -32.37 -4.72 -25.18
CA ALA A 699 -31.59 -5.93 -24.94
C ALA A 699 -31.60 -6.45 -23.49
N ARG A 700 -32.17 -5.70 -22.52
CA ARG A 700 -32.07 -6.01 -21.08
C ARG A 700 -33.41 -6.13 -20.35
N ARG A 701 -34.52 -6.15 -21.08
CA ARG A 701 -35.83 -6.39 -20.47
C ARG A 701 -35.82 -7.79 -19.88
N ARG A 702 -35.77 -7.88 -18.54
CA ARG A 702 -36.14 -9.14 -17.87
C ARG A 702 -37.56 -9.47 -18.28
N GLU A 703 -37.86 -10.76 -18.47
CA GLU A 703 -39.25 -11.18 -18.56
C GLU A 703 -39.99 -10.56 -17.36
N PRO A 704 -41.14 -9.88 -17.59
CA PRO A 704 -41.91 -9.29 -16.51
C PRO A 704 -42.13 -10.37 -15.45
N VAL A 705 -41.87 -10.01 -14.19
CA VAL A 705 -42.03 -10.92 -13.05
C VAL A 705 -43.36 -11.63 -13.22
N SER A 706 -43.34 -12.95 -13.43
CA SER A 706 -44.56 -13.75 -13.50
C SER A 706 -45.39 -13.40 -12.28
N SER A 707 -46.69 -13.15 -12.46
CA SER A 707 -47.65 -12.85 -11.39
C SER A 707 -47.55 -13.80 -10.18
N ALA A 708 -46.98 -15.00 -10.34
CA ALA A 708 -46.66 -15.96 -9.29
C ALA A 708 -45.61 -15.53 -8.23
N GLY A 709 -44.81 -14.47 -8.47
CA GLY A 709 -43.74 -14.02 -7.55
C GLY A 709 -43.93 -12.64 -6.93
N ALA A 710 -45.01 -11.93 -7.26
CA ALA A 710 -45.33 -10.62 -6.68
C ALA A 710 -45.70 -10.78 -5.19
N GLY A 711 -45.08 -9.99 -4.31
CA GLY A 711 -45.33 -10.06 -2.86
C GLY A 711 -44.51 -11.11 -2.09
N GLN A 712 -43.75 -11.99 -2.76
CA GLN A 712 -42.83 -12.90 -2.06
C GLN A 712 -41.66 -12.14 -1.43
N VAL A 713 -41.31 -12.50 -0.19
CA VAL A 713 -40.15 -11.95 0.52
C VAL A 713 -38.87 -12.28 -0.23
N LEU A 714 -38.18 -11.24 -0.69
CA LEU A 714 -36.93 -11.34 -1.43
C LEU A 714 -35.70 -11.21 -0.52
N LEU A 715 -35.76 -10.33 0.48
CA LEU A 715 -34.71 -10.15 1.49
C LEU A 715 -35.35 -10.20 2.89
N GLU A 716 -34.69 -10.88 3.81
CA GLU A 716 -35.15 -10.99 5.20
C GLU A 716 -33.98 -10.85 6.17
N ALA A 717 -34.06 -9.89 7.07
CA ALA A 717 -33.21 -9.74 8.25
C ALA A 717 -33.94 -10.37 9.44
N ARG A 718 -33.30 -11.32 10.12
CA ARG A 718 -33.83 -11.95 11.35
C ARG A 718 -32.86 -11.73 12.49
N HIS A 719 -33.30 -11.03 13.52
CA HIS A 719 -32.60 -10.86 14.79
C HIS A 719 -31.14 -10.41 14.64
N LEU A 720 -30.87 -9.48 13.72
CA LEU A 720 -29.50 -9.05 13.44
C LEU A 720 -28.94 -8.23 14.60
N SER A 721 -27.78 -8.64 15.12
CA SER A 721 -27.07 -7.92 16.18
C SER A 721 -25.60 -7.70 15.84
N LYS A 722 -25.06 -6.52 16.20
CA LYS A 722 -23.65 -6.18 16.00
C LYS A 722 -23.09 -5.24 17.07
N SER A 723 -21.92 -5.61 17.60
CA SER A 723 -21.17 -4.82 18.58
C SER A 723 -19.76 -4.45 18.09
N PHE A 724 -19.34 -3.21 18.35
CA PHE A 724 -17.99 -2.71 18.08
C PHE A 724 -17.37 -2.16 19.36
N GLY A 725 -16.31 -2.81 19.87
CA GLY A 725 -15.54 -2.28 21.00
C GLY A 725 -16.36 -2.05 22.28
N GLY A 726 -17.44 -2.80 22.48
CA GLY A 726 -18.38 -2.64 23.61
C GLY A 726 -19.63 -1.81 23.30
N VAL A 727 -19.69 -1.14 22.13
CA VAL A 727 -20.89 -0.41 21.68
C VAL A 727 -21.75 -1.32 20.82
N HIS A 728 -23.00 -1.55 21.23
CA HIS A 728 -24.00 -2.25 20.43
C HIS A 728 -24.55 -1.33 19.34
N ALA A 729 -24.07 -1.49 18.11
CA ALA A 729 -24.46 -0.65 16.97
C ALA A 729 -25.75 -1.10 16.29
N VAL A 730 -26.09 -2.39 16.41
CA VAL A 730 -27.36 -2.98 15.94
C VAL A 730 -27.78 -4.00 17.00
N ARG A 731 -29.05 -3.97 17.42
CA ARG A 731 -29.64 -4.85 18.42
C ARG A 731 -30.94 -5.42 17.85
N ASP A 732 -30.96 -6.73 17.66
CA ASP A 732 -32.18 -7.48 17.30
C ASP A 732 -33.00 -6.93 16.11
N VAL A 733 -32.34 -6.46 15.06
CA VAL A 733 -33.03 -5.88 13.92
C VAL A 733 -33.66 -6.95 13.04
N SER A 734 -34.98 -6.88 12.87
CA SER A 734 -35.77 -7.80 12.06
C SER A 734 -36.71 -7.05 11.12
N PHE A 735 -36.62 -7.33 9.81
CA PHE A 735 -37.55 -6.84 8.79
C PHE A 735 -37.40 -7.63 7.49
N SER A 736 -38.43 -7.61 6.65
CA SER A 736 -38.45 -8.23 5.32
C SER A 736 -38.66 -7.19 4.24
N VAL A 737 -38.26 -7.51 3.00
CA VAL A 737 -38.54 -6.70 1.80
C VAL A 737 -39.05 -7.63 0.71
N ALA A 738 -40.24 -7.33 0.17
CA ALA A 738 -40.88 -8.10 -0.88
C ALA A 738 -40.32 -7.76 -2.27
N ARG A 739 -40.41 -8.68 -3.21
CA ARG A 739 -39.97 -8.46 -4.59
C ARG A 739 -40.77 -7.32 -5.24
N GLY A 740 -40.05 -6.34 -5.81
CA GLY A 740 -40.62 -5.15 -6.45
C GLY A 740 -40.95 -4.00 -5.49
N GLU A 741 -40.80 -4.20 -4.19
CA GLU A 741 -41.01 -3.18 -3.15
C GLU A 741 -39.83 -2.20 -3.09
N THR A 742 -40.09 -0.93 -2.83
CA THR A 742 -39.10 0.05 -2.34
C THR A 742 -39.32 0.25 -0.85
N VAL A 743 -38.32 -0.08 -0.04
CA VAL A 743 -38.34 0.18 1.41
C VAL A 743 -37.36 1.30 1.75
N GLY A 744 -37.83 2.32 2.47
CA GLY A 744 -36.99 3.36 3.04
C GLY A 744 -36.51 3.01 4.45
N LEU A 745 -35.24 3.27 4.75
CA LEU A 745 -34.66 3.08 6.09
C LEU A 745 -34.23 4.43 6.66
N ILE A 746 -34.97 4.91 7.66
CA ILE A 746 -34.77 6.23 8.28
C ILE A 746 -34.33 6.08 9.75
N GLY A 747 -33.87 7.17 10.35
CA GLY A 747 -33.42 7.23 11.75
C GLY A 747 -32.37 8.33 11.97
N PRO A 748 -32.11 8.77 13.21
CA PRO A 748 -31.07 9.74 13.53
C PRO A 748 -29.65 9.22 13.25
N ASN A 749 -28.67 10.11 13.29
CA ASN A 749 -27.26 9.73 13.16
C ASN A 749 -26.84 8.83 14.32
N GLY A 750 -26.17 7.72 14.01
CA GLY A 750 -25.81 6.72 15.03
C GLY A 750 -26.89 5.66 15.31
N ALA A 751 -28.08 5.74 14.70
CA ALA A 751 -29.17 4.77 14.88
C ALA A 751 -28.88 3.34 14.39
N GLY A 752 -27.73 3.08 13.76
CA GLY A 752 -27.36 1.76 13.25
C GLY A 752 -27.67 1.51 11.77
N LYS A 753 -28.30 2.44 11.04
CA LYS A 753 -28.69 2.32 9.61
C LYS A 753 -27.57 1.78 8.70
N THR A 754 -26.43 2.48 8.67
CA THR A 754 -25.27 2.10 7.85
C THR A 754 -24.70 0.75 8.27
N THR A 755 -24.71 0.45 9.57
CA THR A 755 -24.28 -0.87 10.10
C THR A 755 -25.21 -1.97 9.61
N THR A 756 -26.54 -1.77 9.66
CA THR A 756 -27.52 -2.71 9.10
C THR A 756 -27.28 -2.96 7.62
N PHE A 757 -27.02 -1.93 6.82
CA PHE A 757 -26.63 -2.08 5.41
C PHE A 757 -25.33 -2.88 5.22
N GLU A 758 -24.36 -2.76 6.12
CA GLU A 758 -23.15 -3.59 6.09
C GLU A 758 -23.41 -5.06 6.40
N LEU A 759 -24.32 -5.33 7.33
CA LEU A 759 -24.73 -6.70 7.67
C LEU A 759 -25.48 -7.34 6.50
N LEU A 760 -26.38 -6.60 5.84
CA LEU A 760 -27.14 -7.03 4.66
C LEU A 760 -26.28 -7.17 3.41
N GLY A 761 -25.31 -6.27 3.20
CA GLY A 761 -24.34 -6.35 2.11
C GLY A 761 -23.23 -7.39 2.34
N GLY A 762 -23.08 -7.90 3.57
CA GLY A 762 -22.07 -8.90 3.94
C GLY A 762 -20.66 -8.33 4.17
N PHE A 763 -20.53 -7.01 4.24
CA PHE A 763 -19.26 -6.31 4.49
C PHE A 763 -18.83 -6.40 5.96
N THR A 764 -19.82 -6.48 6.85
CA THR A 764 -19.63 -6.74 8.27
C THR A 764 -20.33 -8.05 8.62
N ARG A 765 -19.67 -8.92 9.40
CA ARG A 765 -20.30 -10.11 9.97
C ARG A 765 -21.12 -9.72 11.19
N HIS A 766 -22.38 -10.13 11.24
CA HIS A 766 -23.21 -10.05 12.45
C HIS A 766 -22.61 -10.95 13.54
N ASP A 767 -22.91 -10.60 14.78
CA ASP A 767 -22.56 -11.43 15.94
C ASP A 767 -23.65 -12.50 16.13
N GLU A 768 -24.93 -12.12 15.93
CA GLU A 768 -26.11 -12.98 16.01
C GLU A 768 -27.12 -12.65 14.90
N GLY A 769 -28.09 -13.54 14.68
CA GLY A 769 -29.12 -13.40 13.64
C GLY A 769 -28.78 -14.03 12.29
N ARG A 770 -29.65 -13.81 11.30
CA ARG A 770 -29.50 -14.34 9.93
C ARG A 770 -29.98 -13.36 8.87
N VAL A 771 -29.37 -13.44 7.69
CA VAL A 771 -29.83 -12.76 6.47
C VAL A 771 -30.23 -13.81 5.44
N LEU A 772 -31.50 -13.81 5.02
CA LEU A 772 -31.99 -14.65 3.94
C LEU A 772 -32.22 -13.81 2.68
N PHE A 773 -31.82 -14.32 1.53
CA PHE A 773 -32.04 -13.70 0.22
C PHE A 773 -32.60 -14.73 -0.75
N SER A 774 -33.79 -14.47 -1.31
CA SER A 774 -34.56 -15.43 -2.11
C SER A 774 -34.71 -16.80 -1.41
N GLY A 775 -35.01 -16.79 -0.10
CA GLY A 775 -35.13 -17.99 0.73
C GLY A 775 -33.80 -18.67 1.11
N ARG A 776 -32.65 -18.22 0.56
CA ARG A 776 -31.33 -18.77 0.86
C ARG A 776 -30.66 -17.99 1.98
N ASP A 777 -30.17 -18.70 3.00
CA ASP A 777 -29.32 -18.10 4.04
C ASP A 777 -27.98 -17.61 3.42
N VAL A 778 -27.77 -16.30 3.40
CA VAL A 778 -26.57 -15.64 2.89
C VAL A 778 -25.69 -15.07 4.01
N SER A 779 -25.99 -15.39 5.27
CA SER A 779 -25.32 -14.89 6.47
C SER A 779 -23.80 -15.02 6.41
N ARG A 780 -23.29 -16.14 5.86
CA ARG A 780 -21.84 -16.43 5.72
C ARG A 780 -21.27 -16.13 4.33
N THR A 781 -22.10 -15.73 3.38
CA THR A 781 -21.70 -15.42 2.00
C THR A 781 -20.97 -14.07 1.97
N SER A 782 -19.84 -14.01 1.27
CA SER A 782 -19.08 -12.77 1.11
C SER A 782 -19.84 -11.73 0.28
N PRO A 783 -19.51 -10.42 0.37
CA PRO A 783 -20.13 -9.36 -0.42
C PRO A 783 -20.18 -9.66 -1.92
N GLU A 784 -19.05 -10.07 -2.50
CA GLU A 784 -18.98 -10.42 -3.92
C GLU A 784 -19.84 -11.65 -4.25
N GLY A 785 -20.02 -12.58 -3.31
CA GLY A 785 -20.94 -13.71 -3.45
C GLY A 785 -22.41 -13.29 -3.40
N ARG A 786 -22.78 -12.34 -2.52
CA ARG A 786 -24.12 -11.75 -2.46
C ARG A 786 -24.43 -10.94 -3.72
N ALA A 787 -23.45 -10.17 -4.20
CA ALA A 787 -23.56 -9.42 -5.43
C ALA A 787 -23.75 -10.33 -6.66
N GLN A 788 -23.07 -11.48 -6.70
CA GLN A 788 -23.28 -12.49 -7.76
C GLN A 788 -24.72 -13.04 -7.76
N LEU A 789 -25.35 -13.16 -6.59
CA LEU A 789 -26.78 -13.53 -6.47
C LEU A 789 -27.73 -12.40 -6.90
N GLY A 790 -27.23 -11.18 -7.09
CA GLY A 790 -28.03 -10.01 -7.49
C GLY A 790 -28.46 -9.10 -6.34
N LEU A 791 -27.91 -9.29 -5.13
CA LEU A 791 -28.01 -8.37 -4.01
C LEU A 791 -26.87 -7.36 -4.07
N ILE A 792 -27.10 -6.23 -4.73
CA ILE A 792 -26.08 -5.20 -5.01
C ILE A 792 -26.22 -4.05 -4.01
N ARG A 793 -25.09 -3.54 -3.52
CA ARG A 793 -25.03 -2.39 -2.62
C ARG A 793 -24.26 -1.24 -3.26
N SER A 794 -24.78 -0.02 -3.14
CA SER A 794 -24.03 1.23 -3.36
C SER A 794 -23.31 1.70 -2.09
N PHE A 795 -22.34 2.59 -2.25
CA PHE A 795 -21.62 3.19 -1.12
C PHE A 795 -21.88 4.70 -1.05
N GLN A 796 -21.70 5.25 0.15
CA GLN A 796 -21.72 6.70 0.38
C GLN A 796 -20.64 7.41 -0.48
N ASP A 797 -20.89 8.66 -0.86
CA ASP A 797 -20.03 9.54 -1.70
C ASP A 797 -19.76 9.10 -3.15
N ALA A 798 -20.56 8.17 -3.70
CA ALA A 798 -20.34 7.63 -5.05
C ALA A 798 -18.88 7.18 -5.24
N ALA A 799 -18.39 6.35 -4.30
CA ALA A 799 -17.00 5.88 -4.17
C ALA A 799 -16.55 4.92 -5.30
N LEU A 800 -16.92 5.25 -6.54
CA LEU A 800 -16.43 4.71 -7.80
C LEU A 800 -14.90 4.85 -7.93
N PHE A 801 -14.34 4.24 -8.97
CA PHE A 801 -12.90 4.12 -9.19
C PHE A 801 -12.35 5.42 -9.81
N PRO A 802 -11.66 6.29 -9.05
CA PRO A 802 -11.39 7.67 -9.48
C PRO A 802 -10.48 7.75 -10.72
N THR A 803 -9.63 6.74 -10.94
CA THR A 803 -8.68 6.71 -12.05
C THR A 803 -9.23 6.07 -13.33
N MET A 804 -10.35 5.35 -13.22
CA MET A 804 -11.02 4.73 -14.37
C MET A 804 -11.88 5.75 -15.11
N THR A 805 -12.08 5.51 -16.40
CA THR A 805 -13.06 6.25 -17.20
C THR A 805 -14.49 5.78 -16.94
N VAL A 806 -15.48 6.58 -17.33
CA VAL A 806 -16.91 6.20 -17.28
C VAL A 806 -17.15 4.86 -17.97
N THR A 807 -16.62 4.68 -19.19
CA THR A 807 -16.80 3.42 -19.94
C THR A 807 -16.18 2.24 -19.21
N GLU A 808 -14.96 2.38 -18.69
CA GLU A 808 -14.28 1.31 -17.97
C GLU A 808 -15.00 0.94 -16.68
N SER A 809 -15.58 1.92 -15.98
CA SER A 809 -16.37 1.71 -14.76
C SER A 809 -17.66 0.93 -15.05
N VAL A 810 -18.37 1.27 -16.13
CA VAL A 810 -19.55 0.52 -16.58
C VAL A 810 -19.18 -0.89 -17.03
N MET A 811 -18.05 -1.06 -17.75
CA MET A 811 -17.53 -2.38 -18.13
C MET A 811 -17.22 -3.25 -16.92
N LEU A 812 -16.84 -2.67 -15.77
CA LEU A 812 -16.62 -3.41 -14.53
C LEU A 812 -17.93 -4.03 -14.01
N GLY A 813 -19.05 -3.31 -14.10
CA GLY A 813 -20.36 -3.84 -13.73
C GLY A 813 -20.78 -5.04 -14.59
N LEU A 814 -20.23 -5.17 -15.79
CA LEU A 814 -20.47 -6.33 -16.67
C LEU A 814 -19.64 -7.57 -16.30
N GLU A 815 -18.76 -7.51 -15.30
CA GLU A 815 -17.96 -8.68 -14.87
C GLU A 815 -18.83 -9.81 -14.30
N ARG A 816 -20.03 -9.48 -13.80
CA ARG A 816 -21.00 -10.48 -13.31
C ARG A 816 -21.47 -11.40 -14.43
N THR A 817 -21.86 -10.84 -15.58
CA THR A 817 -22.46 -11.59 -16.70
C THR A 817 -21.46 -11.99 -17.77
N LYS A 818 -20.39 -11.21 -17.91
CA LYS A 818 -19.30 -11.44 -18.86
C LYS A 818 -17.99 -11.47 -18.06
N PRO A 819 -17.58 -12.57 -17.42
CA PRO A 819 -16.36 -12.57 -16.62
C PRO A 819 -15.10 -12.42 -17.50
N THR A 820 -14.13 -11.64 -17.05
CA THR A 820 -12.81 -11.56 -17.69
C THR A 820 -12.03 -12.87 -17.52
N SER A 821 -11.48 -13.39 -18.61
CA SER A 821 -10.57 -14.54 -18.57
C SER A 821 -9.12 -14.08 -18.41
N PHE A 822 -8.42 -14.73 -17.47
CA PHE A 822 -7.03 -14.45 -17.14
C PHE A 822 -6.06 -14.73 -18.29
N TRP A 823 -6.12 -15.93 -18.87
CA TRP A 823 -5.18 -16.33 -19.93
C TRP A 823 -5.39 -15.54 -21.22
N LEU A 824 -6.64 -15.29 -21.60
CA LEU A 824 -6.98 -14.45 -22.76
C LEU A 824 -6.52 -12.99 -22.59
N SER A 825 -6.43 -12.51 -21.35
CA SER A 825 -5.92 -11.16 -21.05
C SER A 825 -4.43 -11.02 -21.34
N MET A 826 -3.65 -12.11 -21.30
CA MET A 826 -2.21 -12.09 -21.63
C MET A 826 -1.95 -12.07 -23.13
N THR A 827 -2.82 -12.69 -23.93
CA THR A 827 -2.63 -12.83 -25.38
C THR A 827 -3.06 -11.60 -26.18
N GLY A 828 -3.70 -10.61 -25.55
CA GLY A 828 -4.30 -9.47 -26.23
C GLY A 828 -5.60 -9.80 -26.98
N TYR A 829 -6.13 -11.02 -26.81
CA TYR A 829 -7.33 -11.46 -27.51
C TYR A 829 -8.59 -10.80 -26.92
N SER A 830 -9.10 -9.80 -27.62
CA SER A 830 -10.09 -8.85 -27.10
C SER A 830 -11.55 -9.18 -27.37
N ARG A 831 -11.92 -10.34 -27.94
CA ARG A 831 -13.33 -10.62 -28.30
C ARG A 831 -14.32 -10.48 -27.12
N PRO A 832 -14.08 -11.08 -25.93
CA PRO A 832 -14.96 -10.89 -24.78
C PRO A 832 -15.02 -9.43 -24.34
N ASP A 833 -13.90 -8.72 -24.47
CA ASP A 833 -13.78 -7.33 -24.08
C ASP A 833 -14.51 -6.37 -25.02
N ARG A 834 -14.50 -6.65 -26.33
CA ARG A 834 -15.29 -5.93 -27.33
C ARG A 834 -16.79 -6.09 -27.07
N ALA A 835 -17.23 -7.27 -26.65
CA ALA A 835 -18.62 -7.53 -26.28
C ALA A 835 -19.04 -6.79 -24.99
N LYS A 836 -18.11 -6.60 -24.03
CA LYS A 836 -18.33 -5.71 -22.87
C LYS A 836 -18.40 -4.27 -23.29
N GLN A 837 -17.48 -3.83 -24.14
CA GLN A 837 -17.40 -2.45 -24.61
C GLN A 837 -18.63 -2.06 -25.44
N ALA A 838 -19.22 -2.98 -26.20
CA ALA A 838 -20.49 -2.76 -26.88
C ALA A 838 -21.65 -2.54 -25.89
N ALA A 839 -21.81 -3.44 -24.92
CA ALA A 839 -22.86 -3.32 -23.90
C ALA A 839 -22.68 -2.09 -22.98
N ALA A 840 -21.43 -1.75 -22.65
CA ALA A 840 -21.13 -0.55 -21.87
C ALA A 840 -21.49 0.72 -22.65
N ARG A 841 -21.24 0.76 -23.97
CA ARG A 841 -21.65 1.89 -24.82
C ARG A 841 -23.16 2.09 -24.84
N GLU A 842 -23.93 1.00 -24.90
CA GLU A 842 -25.40 1.06 -24.85
C GLU A 842 -25.89 1.67 -23.53
N LEU A 843 -25.38 1.19 -22.38
CA LEU A 843 -25.73 1.73 -21.06
C LEU A 843 -25.30 3.18 -20.88
N VAL A 844 -24.10 3.53 -21.36
CA VAL A 844 -23.60 4.92 -21.34
C VAL A 844 -24.52 5.82 -22.15
N GLY A 845 -24.99 5.38 -23.32
CA GLY A 845 -25.93 6.14 -24.13
C GLY A 845 -27.30 6.30 -23.48
N TYR A 846 -27.84 5.21 -22.92
CA TYR A 846 -29.12 5.21 -22.20
C TYR A 846 -29.12 6.22 -21.03
N MET A 847 -28.04 6.25 -20.26
CA MET A 847 -27.91 7.14 -19.10
C MET A 847 -27.52 8.58 -19.47
N GLY A 848 -27.41 8.91 -20.77
CA GLY A 848 -27.02 10.25 -21.24
C GLY A 848 -25.55 10.62 -21.00
N LEU A 849 -24.67 9.61 -20.87
CA LEU A 849 -23.26 9.78 -20.49
C LEU A 849 -22.28 9.74 -21.69
N ASP A 850 -22.77 9.74 -22.94
CA ASP A 850 -21.94 9.60 -24.16
C ASP A 850 -20.75 10.58 -24.25
N ARG A 851 -20.97 11.82 -23.79
CA ARG A 851 -19.95 12.88 -23.75
C ARG A 851 -18.89 12.68 -22.66
N TYR A 852 -19.22 11.93 -21.61
CA TYR A 852 -18.32 11.64 -20.49
C TYR A 852 -17.61 10.30 -20.62
N ARG A 853 -17.91 9.51 -21.68
CA ARG A 853 -17.44 8.12 -21.84
C ARG A 853 -15.93 7.90 -21.60
N ALA A 854 -15.11 8.88 -21.96
CA ALA A 854 -13.65 8.83 -21.84
C ALA A 854 -13.07 9.72 -20.73
N LYS A 855 -13.91 10.48 -20.01
CA LYS A 855 -13.49 11.26 -18.85
C LYS A 855 -13.29 10.33 -17.66
N GLN A 856 -12.33 10.67 -16.80
CA GLN A 856 -12.10 9.92 -15.56
C GLN A 856 -13.18 10.26 -14.53
N ILE A 857 -13.53 9.30 -13.66
CA ILE A 857 -14.56 9.50 -12.63
C ILE A 857 -14.26 10.71 -11.72
N ARG A 858 -12.97 10.94 -11.40
CA ARG A 858 -12.55 12.08 -10.58
C ARG A 858 -12.82 13.44 -11.20
N GLU A 859 -12.95 13.52 -12.53
CA GLU A 859 -13.18 14.76 -13.28
C GLU A 859 -14.68 15.11 -13.39
N LEU A 860 -15.56 14.20 -12.97
CA LEU A 860 -17.01 14.39 -13.04
C LEU A 860 -17.51 15.26 -11.88
N SER A 861 -18.52 16.09 -12.16
CA SER A 861 -19.34 16.74 -11.12
C SER A 861 -20.07 15.70 -10.26
N THR A 862 -20.48 16.07 -9.05
CA THR A 862 -21.15 15.16 -8.11
C THR A 862 -22.41 14.51 -8.72
N GLY A 863 -23.29 15.29 -9.35
CA GLY A 863 -24.47 14.78 -10.04
C GLY A 863 -24.13 13.79 -11.17
N THR A 864 -23.20 14.15 -12.05
CA THR A 864 -22.76 13.25 -13.16
C THR A 864 -22.12 11.97 -12.63
N ARG A 865 -21.38 12.05 -11.52
CA ARG A 865 -20.79 10.89 -10.85
C ARG A 865 -21.86 9.96 -10.30
N ARG A 866 -22.96 10.49 -9.74
CA ARG A 866 -24.09 9.68 -9.23
C ARG A 866 -24.86 8.98 -10.37
N ILE A 867 -25.10 9.67 -11.49
CA ILE A 867 -25.68 9.04 -12.68
C ILE A 867 -24.77 7.94 -13.24
N THR A 868 -23.46 8.15 -13.23
CA THR A 868 -22.47 7.14 -13.62
C THR A 868 -22.49 5.94 -12.67
N GLU A 869 -22.66 6.17 -11.37
CA GLU A 869 -22.80 5.10 -10.38
C GLU A 869 -24.05 4.27 -10.63
N LEU A 870 -25.20 4.90 -10.91
CA LEU A 870 -26.41 4.18 -11.30
C LEU A 870 -26.19 3.34 -12.56
N ALA A 871 -25.54 3.90 -13.59
CA ALA A 871 -25.19 3.16 -14.81
C ALA A 871 -24.37 1.89 -14.50
N CYS A 872 -23.41 2.02 -13.60
CA CYS A 872 -22.57 0.94 -13.11
C CYS A 872 -23.34 -0.11 -12.30
N LEU A 873 -24.26 0.32 -11.43
CA LEU A 873 -25.11 -0.56 -10.63
C LEU A 873 -26.08 -1.34 -11.51
N ILE A 874 -26.69 -0.70 -12.52
CA ILE A 874 -27.57 -1.35 -13.50
C ILE A 874 -26.79 -2.33 -14.37
N ALA A 875 -25.53 -2.01 -14.70
CA ALA A 875 -24.67 -2.90 -15.47
C ALA A 875 -24.52 -4.29 -14.82
N LEU A 876 -24.57 -4.35 -13.48
CA LEU A 876 -24.55 -5.58 -12.68
C LEU A 876 -25.85 -6.40 -12.76
N GLU A 877 -26.88 -5.93 -13.45
CA GLU A 877 -28.21 -6.59 -13.57
C GLU A 877 -28.82 -6.98 -12.20
N PRO A 878 -28.92 -6.04 -11.25
CA PRO A 878 -29.37 -6.29 -9.88
C PRO A 878 -30.78 -6.87 -9.84
N THR A 879 -31.06 -7.73 -8.88
CA THR A 879 -32.43 -8.13 -8.51
C THR A 879 -32.90 -7.32 -7.30
N PHE A 880 -31.95 -6.96 -6.43
CA PHE A 880 -32.16 -6.13 -5.25
C PHE A 880 -31.02 -5.11 -5.15
N LEU A 881 -31.36 -3.85 -4.91
CA LEU A 881 -30.40 -2.75 -4.80
C LEU A 881 -30.52 -2.06 -3.44
N LEU A 882 -29.42 -2.03 -2.69
CA LEU A 882 -29.28 -1.22 -1.49
C LEU A 882 -28.64 0.11 -1.87
N LEU A 883 -29.38 1.22 -1.68
CA LEU A 883 -28.93 2.57 -1.98
C LEU A 883 -28.64 3.33 -0.69
N ASP A 884 -27.38 3.66 -0.46
CA ASP A 884 -26.89 4.38 0.72
C ASP A 884 -26.74 5.88 0.36
N GLU A 885 -27.67 6.70 0.83
CA GLU A 885 -27.74 8.17 0.67
C GLU A 885 -27.56 8.67 -0.79
N PRO A 886 -28.44 8.29 -1.74
CA PRO A 886 -28.41 8.75 -3.13
C PRO A 886 -28.43 10.24 -3.42
N SER A 887 -29.00 11.06 -2.54
CA SER A 887 -29.11 12.51 -2.65
C SER A 887 -27.91 13.27 -2.07
N SER A 888 -26.98 12.59 -1.39
CA SER A 888 -25.91 13.27 -0.65
C SER A 888 -24.96 14.02 -1.60
N GLY A 889 -24.80 15.33 -1.35
CA GLY A 889 -23.84 16.18 -2.08
C GLY A 889 -24.28 16.67 -3.47
N ILE A 890 -25.52 16.42 -3.89
CA ILE A 890 -26.09 16.94 -5.15
C ILE A 890 -27.09 18.08 -4.88
N ALA A 891 -27.32 18.95 -5.88
CA ALA A 891 -28.22 20.09 -5.71
C ALA A 891 -29.70 19.63 -5.70
N GLN A 892 -30.59 20.36 -5.01
CA GLN A 892 -32.00 19.95 -4.85
C GLN A 892 -32.72 19.59 -6.16
N ARG A 893 -32.51 20.37 -7.23
CA ARG A 893 -33.08 20.07 -8.56
C ARG A 893 -32.56 18.76 -9.15
N GLU A 894 -31.30 18.41 -8.88
CA GLU A 894 -30.72 17.13 -9.30
C GLU A 894 -31.27 15.97 -8.45
N THR A 895 -31.53 16.21 -7.16
CA THR A 895 -32.18 15.25 -6.25
C THR A 895 -33.59 14.88 -6.70
N GLU A 896 -34.40 15.87 -7.10
CA GLU A 896 -35.75 15.64 -7.65
C GLU A 896 -35.68 14.82 -8.95
N ALA A 897 -34.75 15.16 -9.84
CA ALA A 897 -34.52 14.41 -11.08
C ALA A 897 -34.07 12.96 -10.81
N LEU A 898 -33.26 12.74 -9.78
CA LEU A 898 -32.79 11.42 -9.36
C LEU A 898 -33.95 10.50 -8.92
N GLY A 899 -34.93 11.03 -8.18
CA GLY A 899 -36.14 10.30 -7.80
C GLY A 899 -36.90 9.76 -9.02
N GLY A 900 -37.08 10.60 -10.05
CA GLY A 900 -37.70 10.20 -11.32
C GLY A 900 -36.91 9.12 -12.06
N VAL A 901 -35.58 9.23 -12.09
CA VAL A 901 -34.69 8.20 -12.68
C VAL A 901 -34.84 6.86 -11.95
N LEU A 902 -34.81 6.86 -10.62
CA LEU A 902 -34.95 5.63 -9.82
C LEU A 902 -36.32 4.96 -10.03
N ALA A 903 -37.40 5.75 -10.08
CA ALA A 903 -38.74 5.25 -10.33
C ALA A 903 -38.88 4.62 -11.73
N ASN A 904 -38.29 5.24 -12.75
CA ASN A 904 -38.27 4.70 -14.11
C ASN A 904 -37.47 3.40 -14.20
N LEU A 905 -36.27 3.37 -13.61
CA LEU A 905 -35.43 2.17 -13.56
C LEU A 905 -36.12 1.01 -12.83
N LYS A 906 -36.78 1.28 -11.68
CA LYS A 906 -37.58 0.29 -10.95
C LYS A 906 -38.63 -0.33 -11.86
N ARG A 907 -39.39 0.50 -12.58
CA ARG A 907 -40.49 0.07 -13.45
C ARG A 907 -40.01 -0.71 -14.68
N GLU A 908 -38.97 -0.23 -15.35
CA GLU A 908 -38.47 -0.83 -16.59
C GLU A 908 -37.69 -2.14 -16.35
N LEU A 909 -36.95 -2.23 -15.23
CA LEU A 909 -36.05 -3.35 -14.95
C LEU A 909 -36.59 -4.31 -13.87
N GLY A 910 -37.72 -3.99 -13.24
CA GLY A 910 -38.34 -4.81 -12.18
C GLY A 910 -37.46 -4.91 -10.93
N LEU A 911 -36.88 -3.78 -10.50
CA LEU A 911 -35.95 -3.75 -9.35
C LEU A 911 -36.68 -3.75 -8.01
N THR A 912 -36.04 -4.34 -7.00
CA THR A 912 -36.42 -4.20 -5.59
C THR A 912 -35.41 -3.28 -4.91
N LEU A 913 -35.85 -2.30 -4.14
CA LEU A 913 -34.99 -1.25 -3.60
C LEU A 913 -35.08 -1.20 -2.06
N LEU A 914 -33.93 -1.01 -1.41
CA LEU A 914 -33.84 -0.59 -0.01
C LEU A 914 -32.98 0.67 0.04
N VAL A 915 -33.52 1.78 0.54
CA VAL A 915 -32.88 3.10 0.43
C VAL A 915 -32.70 3.72 1.81
N ILE A 916 -31.47 4.12 2.15
CA ILE A 916 -31.20 5.04 3.27
C ILE A 916 -31.15 6.44 2.70
N GLU A 917 -31.93 7.36 3.28
CA GLU A 917 -31.92 8.77 2.90
C GLU A 917 -32.10 9.67 4.10
N HIS A 918 -31.55 10.89 3.98
CA HIS A 918 -31.75 11.97 4.94
C HIS A 918 -32.77 13.00 4.45
N ASP A 919 -32.98 13.09 3.13
CA ASP A 919 -34.04 13.90 2.53
C ASP A 919 -35.40 13.19 2.71
N ILE A 920 -36.18 13.68 3.69
CA ILE A 920 -37.51 13.13 4.00
C ILE A 920 -38.47 13.22 2.79
N PRO A 921 -38.63 14.37 2.11
CA PRO A 921 -39.42 14.45 0.88
C PRO A 921 -39.03 13.42 -0.20
N LEU A 922 -37.73 13.22 -0.44
CA LEU A 922 -37.29 12.24 -1.43
C LEU A 922 -37.67 10.82 -1.00
N ILE A 923 -37.34 10.41 0.22
CA ILE A 923 -37.57 9.03 0.67
C ILE A 923 -39.06 8.70 0.73
N THR A 924 -39.92 9.63 1.14
CA THR A 924 -41.37 9.43 1.16
C THR A 924 -41.95 9.30 -0.25
N SER A 925 -41.42 10.06 -1.22
CA SER A 925 -41.90 10.02 -2.61
C SER A 925 -41.57 8.72 -3.36
N ILE A 926 -40.49 8.02 -3.00
CA ILE A 926 -40.02 6.82 -3.71
C ILE A 926 -40.31 5.50 -2.99
N SER A 927 -40.67 5.53 -1.71
CA SER A 927 -40.82 4.34 -0.85
C SER A 927 -42.27 3.88 -0.76
N ASP A 928 -42.48 2.58 -0.93
CA ASP A 928 -43.78 1.94 -0.70
C ASP A 928 -44.01 1.72 0.82
N ARG A 929 -42.92 1.50 1.57
CA ARG A 929 -42.91 1.30 3.03
C ARG A 929 -41.65 1.90 3.65
N ILE A 930 -41.73 2.37 4.89
CA ILE A 930 -40.59 2.90 5.65
C ILE A 930 -40.37 2.04 6.90
N VAL A 931 -39.10 1.82 7.23
CA VAL A 931 -38.60 1.24 8.49
C VAL A 931 -37.80 2.34 9.20
N ALA A 932 -38.20 2.70 10.42
CA ALA A 932 -37.48 3.67 11.24
C ALA A 932 -36.62 2.95 12.29
N MET A 933 -35.40 3.42 12.48
CA MET A 933 -34.46 2.89 13.47
C MET A 933 -34.02 3.97 14.47
N ALA A 934 -33.82 3.58 15.73
CA ALA A 934 -33.13 4.37 16.75
C ALA A 934 -32.34 3.45 17.69
N ASP A 935 -31.19 3.91 18.18
CA ASP A 935 -30.33 3.18 19.12
C ASP A 935 -29.99 1.72 18.74
N GLY A 936 -29.98 1.44 17.43
CA GLY A 936 -29.67 0.11 16.88
C GLY A 936 -30.87 -0.81 16.74
N GLU A 937 -32.09 -0.38 17.07
CA GLU A 937 -33.33 -1.17 17.02
C GLU A 937 -34.32 -0.59 15.99
N VAL A 938 -35.29 -1.40 15.55
CA VAL A 938 -36.41 -0.94 14.71
C VAL A 938 -37.50 -0.39 15.62
N ILE A 939 -37.87 0.87 15.45
CA ILE A 939 -38.86 1.56 16.29
C ILE A 939 -40.24 1.64 15.64
N ALA A 940 -40.32 1.69 14.31
CA ALA A 940 -41.59 1.75 13.58
C ALA A 940 -41.43 1.16 12.17
N THR A 941 -42.52 0.62 11.62
CA THR A 941 -42.59 0.14 10.23
C THR A 941 -43.99 0.34 9.69
N GLY A 942 -44.14 0.95 8.51
CA GLY A 942 -45.45 1.27 7.93
C GLY A 942 -45.33 2.08 6.65
N THR A 943 -46.46 2.55 6.12
CA THR A 943 -46.44 3.50 4.98
C THR A 943 -45.71 4.79 5.37
N PRO A 944 -45.22 5.59 4.41
CA PRO A 944 -44.58 6.87 4.70
C PRO A 944 -45.38 7.74 5.68
N ASP A 945 -46.70 7.89 5.45
CA ASP A 945 -47.56 8.71 6.30
C ASP A 945 -47.70 8.16 7.73
N GLN A 946 -47.78 6.83 7.87
CA GLN A 946 -47.90 6.17 9.18
C GLN A 946 -46.63 6.36 10.01
N VAL A 947 -45.45 6.19 9.40
CA VAL A 947 -44.17 6.26 10.11
C VAL A 947 -43.82 7.70 10.48
N MET A 948 -44.15 8.69 9.63
CA MET A 948 -43.91 10.10 9.93
C MET A 948 -44.81 10.62 11.06
N ALA A 949 -45.99 10.02 11.25
CA ALA A 949 -46.90 10.33 12.35
C ALA A 949 -46.60 9.56 13.65
N ASP A 950 -45.68 8.59 13.63
CA ASP A 950 -45.36 7.75 14.78
C ASP A 950 -44.62 8.55 15.88
N ALA A 951 -45.16 8.53 17.10
CA ALA A 951 -44.62 9.28 18.22
C ALA A 951 -43.17 8.89 18.58
N ALA A 952 -42.78 7.62 18.42
CA ALA A 952 -41.42 7.17 18.70
C ALA A 952 -40.43 7.72 17.66
N VAL A 953 -40.84 7.79 16.39
CA VAL A 953 -40.03 8.35 15.30
C VAL A 953 -39.84 9.85 15.48
N VAL A 954 -40.93 10.58 15.79
CA VAL A 954 -40.89 12.02 16.06
C VAL A 954 -39.98 12.33 17.26
N THR A 955 -40.10 11.56 18.34
CA THR A 955 -39.26 11.72 19.55
C THR A 955 -37.78 11.47 19.26
N ALA A 956 -37.47 10.43 18.48
CA ALA A 956 -36.09 10.09 18.12
C ALA A 956 -35.43 11.14 17.20
N TYR A 957 -36.21 11.79 16.32
CA TYR A 957 -35.71 12.83 15.41
C TYR A 957 -35.63 14.22 16.04
N LEU A 958 -36.54 14.57 16.94
CA LEU A 958 -36.58 15.89 17.60
C LEU A 958 -35.74 15.96 18.88
N GLY A 959 -35.17 14.83 19.35
CA GLY A 959 -34.38 14.78 20.58
C GLY A 959 -35.26 15.09 21.78
N GLY A 960 -36.07 14.13 22.21
CA GLY A 960 -37.12 14.36 23.21
C GLY A 960 -36.64 14.91 24.56
N ASP A 961 -37.33 15.95 25.02
CA ASP A 961 -38.18 15.79 26.21
C ASP A 961 -39.43 16.68 26.02
N VAL A 962 -40.61 16.07 25.88
CA VAL A 962 -41.91 16.78 25.74
C VAL A 962 -42.17 17.71 26.94
N ARG A 963 -41.61 17.36 28.11
CA ARG A 963 -41.60 18.19 29.32
C ARG A 963 -40.83 19.52 29.18
N THR A 964 -39.89 19.62 28.24
CA THR A 964 -39.15 20.86 27.98
C THR A 964 -39.98 21.83 27.14
N ILE A 965 -40.80 21.30 26.23
CA ILE A 965 -41.73 22.06 25.39
C ILE A 965 -42.91 22.57 26.23
N GLU A 966 -43.45 21.74 27.13
CA GLU A 966 -44.50 22.15 28.08
C GLU A 966 -44.02 23.20 29.11
N ARG A 967 -42.70 23.30 29.36
CA ARG A 967 -42.12 24.35 30.23
C ARG A 967 -42.01 25.71 29.55
N SER A 968 -41.86 25.76 28.22
CA SER A 968 -41.76 27.03 27.47
C SER A 968 -43.10 27.75 27.28
N ASP A 969 -44.23 27.02 27.38
CA ASP A 969 -45.58 27.60 27.20
C ASP A 969 -46.19 28.19 28.48
N ARG A 970 -45.54 28.06 29.64
CA ARG A 970 -45.94 28.79 30.86
C ARG A 970 -45.09 30.06 31.02
N ARG A 971 -45.43 31.11 30.26
CA ARG A 971 -45.07 32.48 30.65
C ARG A 971 -45.98 32.90 31.81
N GLU A 972 -45.45 32.91 33.03
CA GLU A 972 -46.02 33.72 34.11
C GLU A 972 -45.93 35.20 33.75
N PRO A 973 -46.98 36.01 33.99
CA PRO A 973 -46.92 37.45 33.80
C PRO A 973 -46.07 38.05 34.92
N VAL A 974 -44.98 38.71 34.55
CA VAL A 974 -44.18 39.53 35.47
C VAL A 974 -45.05 40.68 35.96
N ALA A 975 -45.41 40.65 37.24
CA ALA A 975 -46.03 41.78 37.91
C ALA A 975 -45.03 42.94 38.03
N VAL A 976 -45.49 44.13 37.65
CA VAL A 976 -44.78 45.40 37.81
C VAL A 976 -44.89 45.84 39.26
N SER A 977 -43.73 45.99 39.93
CA SER A 977 -43.51 46.95 41.02
C SER A 977 -42.02 47.26 41.14
#